data_AF-A0A816DGL6-F1
#
_entry.id   AF-A0A816DGL6-F1
#
_cell.length_a   1.000
_cell.length_b   1.000
_cell.length_c   1.000
_cell.angle_alpha   90.00
_cell.angle_beta   90.00
_cell.angle_gamma   90.00
#
_symmetry.space_group_name_H-M   'P 1'
#
loop_
_entity.id
_entity.type
_entity.pdbx_description
1 polymer ?
#
loop_
_entity_poly.entity_id
_entity_poly.type
_entity_poly.pdbx_seq_one_letter_code
_entity_poly.pdbx_strand_id
1 'polypeptide(L)'
;MFLFIFYTSDMTQKCRGILALLIFLILITICKTQQLSTMRSDFDTISSRLIGNRYLTISAQNDYSFFRVVFAPYGPENTCFYSYRSTQDFVLSIAIGQNQTYFVYIRTNDNDTTTFEIGVSYINKTNCLQTRGNTEEFPVTPVTFPSYVADNIVLKVDPAGEYAYVFLRENIFIYDIHNGTLINIPWSDVLPNVTRFFPKDADITVTKDGMSLCVLASYYPISTALRVPIVYLLHLEPPSKITVLDQLILINDSFASFYFTYGYFYDYIMSISIEHQTQQILVALPFFHRTFRLKFNTTNLILIDSISSQARSVGWIDNGTQAILLINSIPTLPWASSQLQIIDTTTMNVQSAIPNNQQSIPVQSGQKIMSFNRLIVIQGEPIIFTADGLVLYVPASPIDHYIEVTQITETISQIKSCPSGTWKNRIGPYLCTVCPTGFKKMLSNDSLSECQPCLSTSYCPLASVNDVNQSYYPSIHQGYPYPNSPPSDNYDDIIIQNTFQISSSNSHCLVVSPLFWTLLVFGIIGVILCIMGILYWIPNGRKHLTWLKKIFQRTDIVGEGELWFGGLASFALMVLIVFGFWFGSVYIKQYPIEKADGTFFTCDSSLKNAKFSSTLHLLALLKAPEEKTIFQLLDQQNWTLVVDFVQTGFTCQDILVQVLQF
;
A
#
# COMPACT_ATOMS: atom_id res chain seq x y z
N MET A 1 -21.73 -9.31 -3.93
CA MET A 1 -22.12 -10.46 -4.78
C MET A 1 -23.57 -10.79 -4.47
N PHE A 2 -24.50 -10.21 -5.23
CA PHE A 2 -25.94 -10.33 -4.99
C PHE A 2 -26.46 -11.65 -5.56
N LEU A 3 -26.92 -12.55 -4.69
CA LEU A 3 -27.74 -13.69 -5.08
C LEU A 3 -29.16 -13.19 -5.33
N PHE A 4 -29.57 -13.09 -6.60
CA PHE A 4 -30.98 -12.92 -6.96
C PHE A 4 -31.65 -14.30 -7.01
N ILE A 5 -32.61 -14.53 -6.12
CA ILE A 5 -33.45 -15.72 -6.11
C ILE A 5 -34.64 -15.49 -7.06
N PHE A 6 -34.78 -16.35 -8.06
CA PHE A 6 -35.97 -16.44 -8.91
C PHE A 6 -37.14 -17.04 -8.12
N TYR A 7 -38.27 -16.35 -8.09
CA TYR A 7 -39.56 -16.90 -7.68
C TYR A 7 -40.40 -17.12 -8.94
N THR A 8 -40.45 -18.36 -9.45
CA THR A 8 -41.41 -18.77 -10.49
C THR A 8 -42.45 -19.71 -9.87
N SER A 9 -43.71 -19.52 -10.26
CA SER A 9 -44.89 -20.09 -9.61
C SER A 9 -45.20 -21.55 -9.97
N ASP A 10 -44.27 -22.30 -10.56
CA ASP A 10 -44.60 -23.62 -11.12
C ASP A 10 -43.49 -24.67 -10.98
N MET A 11 -42.92 -24.79 -9.78
CA MET A 11 -42.09 -25.95 -9.42
C MET A 11 -42.88 -26.93 -8.56
N THR A 12 -43.04 -28.14 -9.10
CA THR A 12 -43.69 -29.28 -8.44
C THR A 12 -43.04 -29.60 -7.09
N GLN A 13 -43.88 -30.05 -6.15
CA GLN A 13 -43.61 -30.19 -4.71
C GLN A 13 -42.38 -31.07 -4.38
N LYS A 14 -41.95 -31.96 -5.30
CA LYS A 14 -40.76 -32.81 -5.14
C LYS A 14 -39.44 -32.03 -5.32
N CYS A 15 -39.38 -31.04 -6.22
CA CYS A 15 -38.17 -30.22 -6.41
C CYS A 15 -37.94 -29.25 -5.24
N ARG A 16 -39.01 -28.79 -4.56
CA ARG A 16 -38.90 -27.95 -3.35
C ARG A 16 -38.22 -28.68 -2.19
N GLY A 17 -38.50 -29.97 -2.03
CA GLY A 17 -37.88 -30.79 -0.98
C GLY A 17 -36.38 -30.99 -1.23
N ILE A 18 -35.99 -31.30 -2.47
CA ILE A 18 -34.58 -31.52 -2.84
C ILE A 18 -33.80 -30.21 -2.78
N LEU A 19 -34.36 -29.10 -3.26
CA LEU A 19 -33.71 -27.80 -3.21
C LEU A 19 -33.56 -27.29 -1.77
N ALA A 20 -34.57 -27.48 -0.91
CA ALA A 20 -34.46 -27.14 0.51
C ALA A 20 -33.42 -28.01 1.22
N LEU A 21 -33.34 -29.30 0.88
CA LEU A 21 -32.33 -30.21 1.43
C LEU A 21 -30.92 -29.85 0.96
N LEU A 22 -30.75 -29.43 -0.30
CA LEU A 22 -29.47 -28.99 -0.87
C LEU A 22 -29.03 -27.65 -0.27
N ILE A 23 -29.95 -26.69 -0.11
CA ILE A 23 -29.70 -25.42 0.58
C ILE A 23 -29.35 -25.67 2.05
N PHE A 24 -30.05 -26.59 2.72
CA PHE A 24 -29.78 -26.95 4.11
C PHE A 24 -28.46 -27.70 4.28
N LEU A 25 -28.10 -28.60 3.35
CA LEU A 25 -26.80 -29.28 3.32
C LEU A 25 -25.67 -28.31 2.98
N ILE A 26 -25.86 -27.38 2.05
CA ILE A 26 -24.89 -26.31 1.76
C ILE A 26 -24.73 -25.40 2.97
N LEU A 27 -25.83 -24.98 3.62
CA LEU A 27 -25.78 -24.20 4.87
C LEU A 27 -25.10 -24.95 6.00
N ILE A 28 -25.35 -26.25 6.18
CA ILE A 28 -24.67 -27.07 7.18
C ILE A 28 -23.21 -27.27 6.84
N THR A 29 -22.85 -27.41 5.56
CA THR A 29 -21.45 -27.58 5.14
C THR A 29 -20.69 -26.27 5.34
N ILE A 30 -21.29 -25.12 5.01
CA ILE A 30 -20.76 -23.78 5.30
C ILE A 30 -20.65 -23.55 6.82
N CYS A 31 -21.63 -24.00 7.61
CA CYS A 31 -21.59 -23.86 9.08
C CYS A 31 -20.65 -24.86 9.76
N LYS A 32 -20.39 -26.05 9.21
CA LYS A 32 -19.49 -27.05 9.82
C LYS A 32 -18.02 -26.84 9.49
N THR A 33 -17.66 -26.13 8.43
CA THR A 33 -16.26 -25.80 8.12
C THR A 33 -15.72 -24.56 8.85
N GLN A 34 -16.48 -23.97 9.79
CA GLN A 34 -16.07 -22.78 10.54
C GLN A 34 -16.14 -22.93 12.07
N GLN A 35 -15.80 -24.12 12.59
CA GLN A 35 -15.29 -24.23 13.96
C GLN A 35 -13.76 -24.20 13.93
N LEU A 36 -13.20 -23.04 13.58
CA LEU A 36 -11.80 -22.73 13.86
C LEU A 36 -11.78 -21.77 15.06
N SER A 37 -11.33 -22.30 16.21
CA SER A 37 -10.84 -21.61 17.41
C SER A 37 -11.10 -20.09 17.52
N THR A 38 -12.25 -19.72 18.10
CA THR A 38 -12.73 -18.34 18.29
C THR A 38 -12.02 -17.55 19.41
N MET A 39 -10.72 -17.77 19.64
CA MET A 39 -9.91 -16.92 20.53
C MET A 39 -8.50 -16.64 20.01
N ARG A 40 -7.98 -17.42 19.05
CA ARG A 40 -6.63 -17.23 18.48
C ARG A 40 -6.59 -16.14 17.40
N SER A 41 -7.64 -16.07 16.57
CA SER A 41 -7.66 -15.21 15.37
C SER A 41 -7.76 -13.70 15.64
N ASP A 42 -8.30 -13.29 16.78
CA ASP A 42 -8.45 -11.86 17.09
C ASP A 42 -7.10 -11.24 17.47
N PHE A 43 -6.20 -12.01 18.10
CA PHE A 43 -4.83 -11.57 18.42
C PHE A 43 -3.83 -11.76 17.27
N ASP A 44 -4.14 -12.61 16.27
CA ASP A 44 -3.26 -12.86 15.11
C ASP A 44 -3.08 -11.61 14.24
N THR A 45 -4.08 -10.73 14.16
CA THR A 45 -3.97 -9.40 13.50
C THR A 45 -3.13 -8.40 14.31
N ILE A 46 -2.93 -8.70 15.60
CA ILE A 46 -2.23 -7.92 16.62
C ILE A 46 -0.85 -8.55 16.93
N SER A 47 -0.37 -9.52 16.15
CA SER A 47 0.74 -10.39 16.55
C SER A 47 2.14 -9.77 16.48
N SER A 48 2.36 -8.69 15.72
CA SER A 48 3.71 -8.14 15.49
C SER A 48 3.94 -6.71 15.97
N ARG A 49 5.10 -6.46 16.60
CA ARG A 49 5.54 -5.13 17.07
C ARG A 49 6.91 -4.84 16.50
N LEU A 50 7.12 -3.62 16.02
CA LEU A 50 8.42 -3.12 15.59
C LEU A 50 8.62 -1.73 16.20
N ILE A 51 9.75 -1.55 16.88
CA ILE A 51 10.21 -0.25 17.37
C ILE A 51 11.73 -0.20 17.31
N GLY A 52 12.31 0.99 17.22
CA GLY A 52 13.76 1.14 17.33
C GLY A 52 14.17 2.58 17.55
N ASN A 53 15.44 2.76 17.91
CA ASN A 53 16.11 4.05 18.04
C ASN A 53 17.50 3.96 17.38
N ARG A 54 18.44 4.86 17.66
CA ARG A 54 19.78 4.82 17.03
C ARG A 54 20.67 3.62 17.42
N TYR A 55 20.33 2.90 18.50
CA TYR A 55 21.16 1.87 19.09
C TYR A 55 20.67 0.46 18.82
N LEU A 56 19.34 0.28 18.83
CA LEU A 56 18.74 -1.03 18.67
C LEU A 56 17.33 -0.95 18.07
N THR A 57 16.98 -2.00 17.35
CA THR A 57 15.65 -2.27 16.80
C THR A 57 15.12 -3.54 17.44
N ILE A 58 13.87 -3.53 17.89
CA ILE A 58 13.21 -4.67 18.51
C ILE A 58 11.99 -5.00 17.68
N SER A 59 11.89 -6.28 17.32
CA SER A 59 10.68 -6.86 16.77
C SER A 59 10.19 -8.00 17.66
N ALA A 60 8.92 -7.99 18.03
CA ALA A 60 8.26 -9.11 18.68
C ALA A 60 7.20 -9.67 17.76
N GLN A 61 7.09 -11.00 17.74
CA GLN A 61 5.97 -11.67 17.11
C GLN A 61 5.41 -12.71 18.07
N ASN A 62 4.12 -12.61 18.38
CA ASN A 62 3.48 -13.45 19.39
C ASN A 62 3.44 -14.93 18.98
N ASP A 63 3.51 -15.24 17.69
CA ASP A 63 3.55 -16.63 17.18
C ASP A 63 4.89 -17.35 17.41
N TYR A 64 5.97 -16.61 17.73
CA TYR A 64 7.34 -17.13 17.64
C TYR A 64 7.99 -17.46 18.99
N SER A 65 7.30 -17.31 20.12
CA SER A 65 7.85 -17.55 21.48
C SER A 65 9.11 -16.73 21.85
N PHE A 66 9.52 -15.76 21.03
CA PHE A 66 10.70 -14.92 21.26
C PHE A 66 10.52 -13.46 20.80
N PHE A 67 11.32 -12.57 21.39
CA PHE A 67 11.69 -11.26 20.86
C PHE A 67 12.95 -11.37 20.01
N ARG A 68 12.98 -10.63 18.90
CA ARG A 68 14.18 -10.39 18.11
C ARG A 68 14.69 -8.98 18.38
N VAL A 69 15.95 -8.86 18.75
CA VAL A 69 16.65 -7.60 19.00
C VAL A 69 17.80 -7.48 18.02
N VAL A 70 17.91 -6.36 17.32
CA VAL A 70 18.99 -6.09 16.37
C VAL A 70 19.72 -4.82 16.80
N PHE A 71 21.00 -4.92 17.08
CA PHE A 71 21.84 -3.78 17.45
C PHE A 71 22.42 -3.06 16.23
N ALA A 72 22.68 -1.76 16.37
CA ALA A 72 23.44 -1.00 15.39
C ALA A 72 24.92 -1.45 15.34
N PRO A 73 25.58 -1.49 14.16
CA PRO A 73 24.99 -1.33 12.82
C PRO A 73 24.05 -2.51 12.51
N TYR A 74 22.85 -2.21 12.03
CA TYR A 74 21.80 -3.22 11.89
C TYR A 74 22.19 -4.31 10.89
N GLY A 75 22.08 -5.57 11.31
CA GLY A 75 22.47 -6.72 10.51
C GLY A 75 22.28 -8.05 11.25
N PRO A 76 22.52 -9.18 10.57
CA PRO A 76 22.25 -10.50 11.13
C PRO A 76 23.29 -10.87 12.19
N GLU A 77 24.54 -10.42 12.03
CA GLU A 77 25.63 -10.58 12.99
C GLU A 77 25.39 -9.83 14.32
N ASN A 78 24.52 -8.82 14.29
CA ASN A 78 24.13 -8.02 15.45
C ASN A 78 22.70 -8.35 15.94
N THR A 79 22.16 -9.51 15.56
CA THR A 79 20.82 -9.97 15.93
C THR A 79 20.86 -10.97 17.09
N CYS A 80 19.98 -10.79 18.07
CA CYS A 80 19.77 -11.65 19.23
C CYS A 80 18.30 -12.08 19.32
N PHE A 81 18.07 -13.26 19.91
CA PHE A 81 16.74 -13.79 20.17
C PHE A 81 16.57 -14.04 21.67
N TYR A 82 15.48 -13.54 22.26
CA TYR A 82 15.15 -13.71 23.67
C TYR A 82 13.80 -14.39 23.80
N SER A 83 13.72 -15.54 24.47
CA SER A 83 12.45 -16.24 24.65
C SER A 83 11.56 -15.58 25.69
N TYR A 84 10.24 -15.71 25.50
CA TYR A 84 9.28 -15.37 26.54
C TYR A 84 9.40 -16.34 27.74
N ARG A 85 8.88 -15.93 28.91
CA ARG A 85 8.87 -16.79 30.11
C ARG A 85 7.91 -17.97 29.95
N SER A 86 6.80 -17.72 29.27
CA SER A 86 5.80 -18.72 28.92
C SER A 86 5.45 -18.65 27.44
N THR A 87 5.07 -19.78 26.84
CA THR A 87 4.47 -19.83 25.51
C THR A 87 3.09 -19.18 25.44
N GLN A 88 2.52 -18.83 26.60
CA GLN A 88 1.25 -18.12 26.76
C GLN A 88 1.45 -16.62 27.03
N ASP A 89 2.69 -16.12 27.08
CA ASP A 89 2.95 -14.69 27.21
C ASP A 89 2.75 -14.01 25.85
N PHE A 90 1.95 -12.93 25.83
CA PHE A 90 1.66 -12.13 24.66
C PHE A 90 2.18 -10.70 24.85
N VAL A 91 2.95 -10.20 23.89
CA VAL A 91 3.40 -8.81 23.90
C VAL A 91 2.33 -7.94 23.27
N LEU A 92 1.80 -7.02 24.07
CA LEU A 92 0.76 -6.08 23.66
C LEU A 92 1.36 -4.82 23.02
N SER A 93 2.47 -4.31 23.55
CA SER A 93 3.14 -3.10 23.03
C SER A 93 4.60 -3.01 23.46
N ILE A 94 5.41 -2.29 22.70
CA ILE A 94 6.85 -2.08 22.95
C ILE A 94 7.19 -0.63 22.62
N ALA A 95 8.02 -0.01 23.45
CA ALA A 95 8.54 1.32 23.23
C ALA A 95 9.98 1.46 23.71
N ILE A 96 10.70 2.40 23.11
CA ILE A 96 12.08 2.72 23.43
C ILE A 96 12.28 4.24 23.37
N GLY A 97 13.04 4.80 24.31
CA GLY A 97 13.43 6.21 24.28
C GLY A 97 14.51 6.46 23.21
N GLN A 98 14.67 7.72 22.77
CA GLN A 98 15.54 8.05 21.63
C GLN A 98 17.00 7.61 21.79
N ASN A 99 17.54 7.65 23.01
CA ASN A 99 18.93 7.34 23.31
C ASN A 99 19.12 6.23 24.33
N GLN A 100 18.18 5.28 24.40
CA GLN A 100 18.20 4.21 25.38
C GLN A 100 18.71 2.88 24.82
N THR A 101 19.40 2.11 25.65
CA THR A 101 19.81 0.71 25.34
C THR A 101 18.91 -0.32 26.02
N TYR A 102 17.85 0.14 26.65
CA TYR A 102 16.79 -0.66 27.23
C TYR A 102 15.49 -0.32 26.51
N PHE A 103 14.47 -1.16 26.70
CA PHE A 103 13.13 -0.89 26.19
C PHE A 103 12.07 -1.25 27.22
N VAL A 104 10.90 -0.67 27.05
CA VAL A 104 9.72 -0.93 27.87
C VAL A 104 8.73 -1.72 27.04
N TYR A 105 8.05 -2.67 27.67
CA TYR A 105 7.03 -3.46 27.01
C TYR A 105 5.83 -3.67 27.94
N ILE A 106 4.70 -3.96 27.31
CA ILE A 106 3.49 -4.43 27.98
C ILE A 106 3.24 -5.84 27.49
N ARG A 107 3.00 -6.76 28.43
CA ARG A 107 2.60 -8.13 28.11
C ARG A 107 1.40 -8.57 28.93
N THR A 108 0.73 -9.62 28.49
CA THR A 108 -0.33 -10.31 29.21
C THR A 108 -0.13 -11.81 29.07
N ASN A 109 -0.83 -12.61 29.88
CA ASN A 109 -0.86 -14.05 29.76
C ASN A 109 -2.21 -14.45 29.14
N ASP A 110 -2.21 -15.33 28.13
CA ASP A 110 -3.44 -15.80 27.47
C ASP A 110 -4.53 -16.29 28.44
N ASN A 111 -4.09 -16.91 29.53
CA ASN A 111 -5.01 -17.44 30.55
C ASN A 111 -5.57 -16.36 31.48
N ASP A 112 -5.01 -15.15 31.47
CA ASP A 112 -5.40 -14.03 32.30
C ASP A 112 -5.65 -12.78 31.44
N THR A 113 -6.88 -12.69 30.91
CA THR A 113 -7.35 -11.54 30.11
C THR A 113 -7.59 -10.28 30.96
N THR A 114 -7.38 -10.36 32.26
CA THR A 114 -7.69 -9.28 33.21
C THR A 114 -6.45 -8.59 33.74
N THR A 115 -5.26 -9.12 33.49
CA THR A 115 -4.02 -8.50 33.92
C THR A 115 -3.04 -8.28 32.78
N PHE A 116 -2.36 -7.15 32.85
CA PHE A 116 -1.16 -6.91 32.05
C PHE A 116 -0.01 -6.52 32.97
N GLU A 117 1.20 -6.83 32.51
CA GLU A 117 2.45 -6.49 33.16
C GLU A 117 3.20 -5.47 32.30
N ILE A 118 3.67 -4.40 32.95
CA ILE A 118 4.66 -3.49 32.37
C ILE A 118 6.04 -3.96 32.82
N GLY A 119 6.98 -4.07 31.89
CA GLY A 119 8.36 -4.45 32.18
C GLY A 119 9.36 -3.57 31.46
N VAL A 120 10.54 -3.42 32.07
CA VAL A 120 11.72 -2.77 31.49
C VAL A 120 12.77 -3.83 31.26
N SER A 121 13.41 -3.82 30.10
CA SER A 121 14.49 -4.75 29.80
C SER A 121 15.73 -4.04 29.31
N TYR A 122 16.81 -4.24 30.07
CA TYR A 122 18.13 -3.75 29.76
C TYR A 122 18.85 -4.78 28.90
N ILE A 123 19.16 -4.42 27.66
CA ILE A 123 19.81 -5.35 26.74
C ILE A 123 21.28 -4.96 26.58
N ASN A 124 22.17 -5.92 26.77
CA ASN A 124 23.59 -5.75 26.52
C ASN A 124 24.04 -6.57 25.29
N LYS A 125 24.79 -5.93 24.40
CA LYS A 125 25.36 -6.57 23.20
C LYS A 125 26.29 -7.74 23.55
N THR A 126 26.99 -7.69 24.69
CA THR A 126 27.92 -8.76 25.09
C THR A 126 27.23 -10.07 25.46
N ASN A 127 25.99 -10.02 25.97
CA ASN A 127 25.22 -11.22 26.32
C ASN A 127 24.66 -11.95 25.09
N CYS A 128 24.61 -11.27 23.93
CA CYS A 128 24.08 -11.80 22.68
C CYS A 128 24.91 -12.96 22.09
N LEU A 129 26.22 -13.02 22.39
CA LEU A 129 27.15 -13.95 21.76
C LEU A 129 27.26 -15.32 22.47
N GLN A 130 26.70 -15.48 23.68
CA GLN A 130 26.93 -16.68 24.48
C GLN A 130 25.85 -17.76 24.37
N THR A 131 24.70 -17.53 23.73
CA THR A 131 23.58 -18.47 23.85
C THR A 131 22.77 -18.66 22.57
N ARG A 132 23.38 -19.33 21.56
CA ARG A 132 22.62 -20.28 20.74
C ARG A 132 22.25 -21.49 21.64
N GLY A 133 21.30 -21.33 22.55
CA GLY A 133 20.74 -22.47 23.28
C GLY A 133 20.24 -22.24 24.70
N ASN A 134 20.70 -21.21 25.41
CA ASN A 134 20.22 -20.91 26.78
C ASN A 134 19.65 -19.50 26.85
N THR A 135 18.33 -19.42 26.76
CA THR A 135 17.53 -18.21 26.85
C THR A 135 17.69 -17.59 28.24
N GLU A 136 18.43 -16.49 28.35
CA GLU A 136 18.38 -15.67 29.57
C GLU A 136 16.94 -15.18 29.73
N GLU A 137 16.33 -15.57 30.85
CA GLU A 137 15.02 -15.10 31.23
C GLU A 137 15.08 -13.58 31.39
N PHE A 138 14.08 -12.88 30.84
CA PHE A 138 14.06 -11.42 30.87
C PHE A 138 14.23 -10.89 32.31
N PRO A 139 15.13 -9.92 32.57
CA PRO A 139 15.16 -9.22 33.84
C PRO A 139 13.92 -8.32 33.88
N VAL A 140 12.91 -8.72 34.66
CA VAL A 140 11.63 -8.02 34.75
C VAL A 140 11.45 -7.49 36.16
N THR A 141 11.03 -6.23 36.25
CA THR A 141 10.37 -5.68 37.44
C THR A 141 8.87 -5.58 37.13
N PRO A 142 8.10 -6.68 37.22
CA PRO A 142 6.73 -6.67 36.74
C PRO A 142 5.87 -5.90 37.72
N VAL A 143 5.07 -4.97 37.20
CA VAL A 143 3.94 -4.43 37.95
C VAL A 143 2.66 -4.86 37.24
N THR A 144 1.86 -5.66 37.93
CA THR A 144 0.63 -6.28 37.42
C THR A 144 -0.57 -5.39 37.71
N PHE A 145 -1.45 -5.17 36.72
CA PHE A 145 -2.62 -4.31 36.89
C PHE A 145 -3.91 -4.96 36.42
N PRO A 146 -5.01 -4.85 37.19
CA PRO A 146 -6.32 -5.29 36.75
C PRO A 146 -6.89 -4.28 35.74
N SER A 147 -6.93 -4.65 34.48
CA SER A 147 -7.66 -3.92 33.45
C SER A 147 -8.03 -4.87 32.33
N TYR A 148 -9.22 -4.69 31.76
CA TYR A 148 -9.62 -5.46 30.60
C TYR A 148 -8.65 -5.16 29.46
N VAL A 149 -7.94 -6.18 28.98
CA VAL A 149 -7.06 -6.05 27.82
C VAL A 149 -7.95 -5.74 26.62
N ALA A 150 -8.07 -4.45 26.31
CA ALA A 150 -8.81 -3.98 25.16
C ALA A 150 -7.83 -3.69 24.03
N ASP A 151 -8.25 -4.01 22.81
CA ASP A 151 -7.72 -3.38 21.61
C ASP A 151 -7.61 -1.87 21.86
N ASN A 152 -6.53 -1.22 21.40
CA ASN A 152 -6.18 0.20 21.61
C ASN A 152 -5.29 0.49 22.84
N ILE A 153 -4.08 -0.08 22.85
CA ILE A 153 -3.01 0.25 23.80
C ILE A 153 -1.89 0.96 23.05
N VAL A 154 -1.55 2.18 23.48
CA VAL A 154 -0.39 2.92 22.96
C VAL A 154 0.63 3.08 24.08
N LEU A 155 1.83 2.53 23.88
CA LEU A 155 2.96 2.69 24.78
C LEU A 155 3.99 3.60 24.10
N LYS A 156 4.46 4.62 24.81
CA LYS A 156 5.59 5.47 24.39
C LYS A 156 6.49 5.77 25.57
N VAL A 157 7.78 5.94 25.30
CA VAL A 157 8.77 6.37 26.28
C VAL A 157 9.18 7.78 25.91
N ASP A 158 9.35 8.66 26.89
CA ASP A 158 9.83 10.00 26.63
C ASP A 158 11.25 9.99 26.03
N PRO A 159 11.66 11.07 25.34
CA PRO A 159 12.99 11.12 24.73
C PRO A 159 14.14 10.93 25.73
N ALA A 160 13.97 11.38 26.98
CA ALA A 160 14.95 11.20 28.05
C ALA A 160 15.00 9.76 28.59
N GLY A 161 13.93 8.98 28.46
CA GLY A 161 13.87 7.63 29.01
C GLY A 161 13.74 7.63 30.53
N GLU A 162 12.99 8.57 31.10
CA GLU A 162 12.67 8.59 32.53
C GLU A 162 11.29 8.00 32.78
N TYR A 163 10.35 8.22 31.85
CA TYR A 163 8.95 7.83 32.02
C TYR A 163 8.40 7.11 30.78
N ALA A 164 7.65 6.04 31.04
CA ALA A 164 6.84 5.37 30.02
C ALA A 164 5.36 5.73 30.21
N TYR A 165 4.70 6.09 29.12
CA TYR A 165 3.30 6.48 29.07
C TYR A 165 2.50 5.38 28.37
N VAL A 166 1.49 4.88 29.08
CA VAL A 166 0.54 3.89 28.56
C VAL A 166 -0.82 4.56 28.41
N PHE A 167 -1.23 4.82 27.18
CA PHE A 167 -2.56 5.32 26.89
C PHE A 167 -3.50 4.13 26.64
N LEU A 168 -4.48 3.96 27.53
CA LEU A 168 -5.53 2.96 27.42
C LEU A 168 -6.87 3.64 27.14
N ARG A 169 -7.91 2.81 27.03
CA ARG A 169 -9.28 3.26 26.78
C ARG A 169 -9.85 4.14 27.90
N GLU A 170 -9.59 3.78 29.15
CA GLU A 170 -10.22 4.41 30.32
C GLU A 170 -9.23 5.23 31.15
N ASN A 171 -7.94 4.88 31.08
CA ASN A 171 -6.90 5.42 31.92
C ASN A 171 -5.62 5.71 31.13
N ILE A 172 -4.78 6.53 31.70
CA ILE A 172 -3.39 6.74 31.30
C ILE A 172 -2.52 6.29 32.47
N PHE A 173 -1.54 5.44 32.19
CA PHE A 173 -0.53 5.10 33.18
C PHE A 173 0.79 5.80 32.86
N ILE A 174 1.40 6.37 33.90
CA ILE A 174 2.77 6.89 33.86
C ILE A 174 3.62 5.98 34.72
N TYR A 175 4.55 5.28 34.08
CA TYR A 175 5.51 4.39 34.73
C TYR A 175 6.87 5.08 34.84
N ASP A 176 7.33 5.29 36.06
CA ASP A 176 8.68 5.77 36.35
C ASP A 176 9.66 4.61 36.20
N ILE A 177 10.51 4.68 35.18
CA ILE A 177 11.41 3.61 34.78
C ILE A 177 12.48 3.36 35.85
N HIS A 178 12.89 4.39 36.57
CA HIS A 178 13.98 4.31 37.56
C HIS A 178 13.47 3.88 38.93
N ASN A 179 12.35 4.43 39.37
CA ASN A 179 11.78 4.13 40.69
C ASN A 179 10.83 2.93 40.67
N GLY A 180 10.43 2.46 39.48
CA GLY A 180 9.45 1.37 39.33
C GLY A 180 8.07 1.73 39.85
N THR A 181 7.76 3.03 39.98
CA THR A 181 6.46 3.51 40.47
C THR A 181 5.50 3.73 39.30
N LEU A 182 4.21 3.61 39.57
CA LEU A 182 3.17 3.79 38.57
C LEU A 182 2.10 4.73 39.08
N ILE A 183 1.74 5.69 38.25
CA ILE A 183 0.65 6.63 38.50
C ILE A 183 -0.46 6.36 37.49
N ASN A 184 -1.69 6.26 38.00
CA ASN A 184 -2.88 6.11 37.20
C ASN A 184 -3.62 7.44 37.11
N ILE A 185 -3.88 7.91 35.89
CA ILE A 185 -4.63 9.13 35.61
C ILE A 185 -5.87 8.73 34.78
N PRO A 186 -7.09 8.85 35.30
CA PRO A 186 -8.29 8.59 34.51
C PRO A 186 -8.45 9.67 33.43
N TRP A 187 -9.00 9.30 32.26
CA TRP A 187 -9.22 10.27 31.19
C TRP A 187 -10.11 11.45 31.59
N SER A 188 -10.98 11.28 32.59
CA SER A 188 -11.82 12.35 33.14
C SER A 188 -11.01 13.51 33.71
N ASP A 189 -9.79 13.25 34.21
CA ASP A 189 -8.93 14.28 34.81
C ASP A 189 -8.19 15.09 33.75
N VAL A 190 -8.04 14.53 32.54
CA VAL A 190 -7.39 15.16 31.39
C VAL A 190 -8.42 15.83 30.47
N LEU A 191 -9.56 15.16 30.25
CA LEU A 191 -10.67 15.56 29.39
C LEU A 191 -12.00 15.39 30.15
N PRO A 192 -12.54 16.45 30.78
CA PRO A 192 -13.67 16.39 31.73
C PRO A 192 -14.98 15.76 31.22
N ASN A 193 -15.10 15.48 29.93
CA ASN A 193 -16.31 14.94 29.28
C ASN A 193 -16.07 13.63 28.55
N VAL A 194 -14.88 13.03 28.65
CA VAL A 194 -14.52 11.81 27.92
C VAL A 194 -14.42 10.64 28.90
N THR A 195 -15.37 9.72 28.82
CA THR A 195 -15.38 8.49 29.64
C THR A 195 -14.67 7.32 28.95
N ARG A 196 -14.54 7.36 27.62
CA ARG A 196 -13.88 6.32 26.82
C ARG A 196 -13.12 6.96 25.67
N PHE A 197 -11.85 6.60 25.56
CA PHE A 197 -10.94 7.06 24.54
C PHE A 197 -10.44 5.88 23.68
N PHE A 198 -10.04 6.11 22.44
CA PHE A 198 -9.56 5.02 21.56
C PHE A 198 -8.19 5.39 20.98
N PRO A 199 -7.13 5.35 21.80
CA PRO A 199 -5.80 5.76 21.36
C PRO A 199 -5.27 4.80 20.28
N LYS A 200 -4.66 5.35 19.22
CA LYS A 200 -4.18 4.56 18.07
C LYS A 200 -2.69 4.62 17.87
N ASP A 201 -2.10 5.80 17.98
CA ASP A 201 -0.66 5.98 17.99
C ASP A 201 -0.33 7.30 18.70
N ALA A 202 0.91 7.43 19.15
CA ALA A 202 1.39 8.65 19.78
C ALA A 202 2.85 8.87 19.44
N ASP A 203 3.34 10.09 19.55
CA ASP A 203 4.76 10.36 19.47
C ASP A 203 5.12 11.48 20.47
N ILE A 204 6.30 11.39 21.07
CA ILE A 204 6.72 12.28 22.16
C ILE A 204 7.98 13.02 21.74
N THR A 205 7.96 14.33 21.90
CA THR A 205 9.10 15.21 21.68
C THR A 205 9.31 16.09 22.91
N VAL A 206 10.51 16.62 23.06
CA VAL A 206 10.78 17.72 23.99
C VAL A 206 10.91 19.00 23.18
N THR A 207 10.45 20.15 23.66
CA THR A 207 10.69 21.45 23.02
C THR A 207 12.10 21.96 23.33
N LYS A 208 12.54 23.01 22.64
CA LYS A 208 13.83 23.66 22.96
C LYS A 208 13.91 24.17 24.40
N ASP A 209 12.76 24.48 25.00
CA ASP A 209 12.64 24.98 26.37
C ASP A 209 12.53 23.84 27.41
N GLY A 210 12.68 22.58 26.99
CA GLY A 210 12.63 21.41 27.89
C GLY A 210 11.22 20.89 28.18
N MET A 211 10.19 21.40 27.50
CA MET A 211 8.81 20.96 27.70
C MET A 211 8.52 19.64 26.96
N SER A 212 8.07 18.61 27.66
CA SER A 212 7.69 17.33 27.06
C SER A 212 6.29 17.40 26.44
N LEU A 213 6.21 17.28 25.12
CA LEU A 213 4.97 17.29 24.36
C LEU A 213 4.68 15.92 23.77
N CYS A 214 3.43 15.49 23.84
CA CYS A 214 2.93 14.28 23.21
C CYS A 214 1.86 14.64 22.18
N VAL A 215 2.01 14.10 20.97
CA VAL A 215 0.97 14.15 19.95
C VAL A 215 0.29 12.80 19.92
N LEU A 216 -1.02 12.76 20.20
CA LEU A 216 -1.79 11.54 20.33
C LEU A 216 -2.89 11.47 19.25
N ALA A 217 -2.81 10.46 18.39
CA ALA A 217 -3.84 10.12 17.41
C ALA A 217 -4.87 9.20 18.05
N SER A 218 -6.13 9.53 17.86
CA SER A 218 -7.23 8.80 18.44
C SER A 218 -8.51 8.92 17.62
N TYR A 219 -9.51 8.15 18.03
CA TYR A 219 -10.88 8.34 17.60
C TYR A 219 -11.74 8.86 18.74
N TYR A 220 -12.34 10.03 18.53
CA TYR A 220 -13.31 10.61 19.44
C TYR A 220 -14.69 9.97 19.21
N PRO A 221 -15.34 9.42 20.25
CA PRO A 221 -16.69 8.87 20.12
C PRO A 221 -17.72 10.00 20.09
N ILE A 222 -18.45 10.15 18.98
CA ILE A 222 -19.63 11.02 18.92
C ILE A 222 -20.84 10.30 19.51
N SER A 223 -20.95 8.98 19.26
CA SER A 223 -21.99 8.12 19.79
C SER A 223 -21.43 6.71 20.05
N THR A 224 -22.30 5.77 20.45
CA THR A 224 -21.92 4.36 20.64
C THR A 224 -21.36 3.72 19.36
N ALA A 225 -21.82 4.17 18.18
CA ALA A 225 -21.41 3.63 16.89
C ALA A 225 -20.52 4.58 16.09
N LEU A 226 -20.66 5.91 16.25
CA LEU A 226 -19.98 6.89 15.42
C LEU A 226 -18.69 7.40 16.04
N ARG A 227 -17.64 7.47 15.22
CA ARG A 227 -16.30 7.92 15.61
C ARG A 227 -15.76 8.93 14.62
N VAL A 228 -14.91 9.83 15.10
CA VAL A 228 -14.21 10.83 14.29
C VAL A 228 -12.72 10.82 14.60
N PRO A 229 -11.84 10.85 13.58
CA PRO A 229 -10.39 10.92 13.80
C PRO A 229 -9.99 12.29 14.37
N ILE A 230 -9.24 12.26 15.46
CA ILE A 230 -8.79 13.44 16.18
C ILE A 230 -7.32 13.31 16.58
N VAL A 231 -6.63 14.42 16.66
CA VAL A 231 -5.25 14.52 17.15
C VAL A 231 -5.24 15.48 18.34
N TYR A 232 -4.61 15.06 19.43
CA TYR A 232 -4.40 15.88 20.61
C TYR A 232 -2.94 16.29 20.73
N LEU A 233 -2.73 17.52 21.16
CA LEU A 233 -1.45 18.00 21.65
C LEU A 233 -1.52 18.04 23.18
N LEU A 234 -0.70 17.23 23.82
CA LEU A 234 -0.65 17.07 25.26
C LEU A 234 0.68 17.59 25.79
N HIS A 235 0.64 18.34 26.88
CA HIS A 235 1.82 18.62 27.69
C HIS A 235 1.92 17.58 28.81
N LEU A 236 3.05 16.89 28.84
CA LEU A 236 3.37 15.88 29.83
C LEU A 236 4.13 16.54 30.98
N GLU A 237 3.51 16.61 32.15
CA GLU A 237 4.07 17.13 33.39
C GLU A 237 4.29 15.96 34.36
N PRO A 238 5.29 15.09 34.11
CA PRO A 238 5.57 14.00 35.02
C PRO A 238 5.93 14.52 36.42
N PRO A 239 5.60 13.76 37.48
CA PRO A 239 5.08 12.40 37.42
C PRO A 239 3.54 12.32 37.36
N SER A 240 2.80 13.40 37.63
CA SER A 240 1.38 13.28 38.01
C SER A 240 0.36 14.02 37.13
N LYS A 241 0.78 14.76 36.10
CA LYS A 241 -0.15 15.62 35.35
C LYS A 241 0.04 15.54 33.84
N ILE A 242 -1.07 15.49 33.13
CA ILE A 242 -1.15 15.59 31.68
C ILE A 242 -2.18 16.66 31.38
N THR A 243 -1.83 17.62 30.53
CA THR A 243 -2.73 18.71 30.15
C THR A 243 -2.94 18.72 28.64
N VAL A 244 -4.18 18.88 28.21
CA VAL A 244 -4.50 19.07 26.79
C VAL A 244 -4.23 20.54 26.45
N LEU A 245 -3.32 20.77 25.52
CA LEU A 245 -2.99 22.09 25.02
C LEU A 245 -3.90 22.47 23.85
N ASP A 246 -4.07 21.53 22.91
CA ASP A 246 -4.95 21.70 21.76
C ASP A 246 -5.49 20.36 21.25
N GLN A 247 -6.51 20.41 20.41
CA GLN A 247 -7.06 19.27 19.70
C GLN A 247 -7.52 19.67 18.29
N LEU A 248 -7.34 18.77 17.34
CA LEU A 248 -7.72 18.98 15.94
C LEU A 248 -8.46 17.77 15.40
N ILE A 249 -9.71 17.98 14.98
CA ILE A 249 -10.48 17.00 14.21
C ILE A 249 -9.95 16.99 12.78
N LEU A 250 -9.48 15.84 12.30
CA LEU A 250 -8.84 15.74 10.99
C LEU A 250 -9.85 15.71 9.83
N ILE A 251 -10.99 15.05 10.05
CA ILE A 251 -12.07 14.92 9.07
C ILE A 251 -13.39 14.97 9.83
N ASN A 252 -14.31 15.84 9.40
CA ASN A 252 -15.62 16.00 10.05
C ASN A 252 -16.60 14.86 9.72
N ASP A 253 -16.25 13.99 8.77
CA ASP A 253 -17.04 12.82 8.43
C ASP A 253 -16.92 11.77 9.55
N SER A 254 -18.02 11.61 10.28
CA SER A 254 -18.15 10.52 11.23
C SER A 254 -18.34 9.19 10.51
N PHE A 255 -17.64 8.16 10.93
CA PHE A 255 -17.87 6.81 10.42
C PHE A 255 -18.49 5.92 11.49
N ALA A 256 -19.35 5.02 11.06
CA ALA A 256 -19.88 3.98 11.93
C ALA A 256 -18.81 2.88 12.10
N SER A 257 -18.37 2.70 13.34
CA SER A 257 -17.65 1.50 13.76
C SER A 257 -18.62 0.32 13.75
N PHE A 258 -18.75 -0.34 12.61
CA PHE A 258 -19.52 -1.57 12.55
C PHE A 258 -18.68 -2.72 13.13
N TYR A 259 -19.19 -3.34 14.19
CA TYR A 259 -18.80 -4.69 14.56
C TYR A 259 -19.32 -5.63 13.48
N PHE A 260 -18.46 -6.01 12.54
CA PHE A 260 -18.80 -7.15 11.68
C PHE A 260 -18.68 -8.41 12.54
N THR A 261 -19.77 -9.15 12.66
CA THR A 261 -19.90 -10.41 13.40
C THR A 261 -19.04 -11.55 12.83
N TYR A 262 -18.24 -11.26 11.81
CA TYR A 262 -17.37 -12.19 11.08
C TYR A 262 -15.94 -11.63 11.05
N GLY A 263 -15.21 -11.73 12.16
CA GLY A 263 -13.75 -11.90 12.26
C GLY A 263 -12.79 -10.95 11.53
N TYR A 264 -13.25 -9.89 10.88
CA TYR A 264 -12.42 -8.91 10.19
C TYR A 264 -12.73 -7.52 10.73
N PHE A 265 -11.92 -7.09 11.69
CA PHE A 265 -11.80 -5.68 12.03
C PHE A 265 -11.15 -4.98 10.85
N TYR A 266 -11.84 -4.03 10.20
CA TYR A 266 -11.10 -3.07 9.38
C TYR A 266 -10.13 -2.36 10.32
N ASP A 267 -8.85 -2.49 10.04
CA ASP A 267 -7.76 -1.86 10.76
C ASP A 267 -7.98 -0.34 10.80
N TYR A 268 -8.69 0.16 11.82
CA TYR A 268 -8.76 1.58 12.15
C TYR A 268 -7.42 2.01 12.78
N ILE A 269 -6.33 1.76 12.06
CA ILE A 269 -4.98 2.10 12.45
C ILE A 269 -4.77 3.58 12.12
N MET A 270 -4.04 4.26 12.99
CA MET A 270 -3.41 5.53 12.68
C MET A 270 -1.91 5.37 12.90
N SER A 271 -1.12 6.17 12.22
CA SER A 271 0.32 6.26 12.45
C SER A 271 0.70 7.72 12.57
N ILE A 272 1.50 8.03 13.59
CA ILE A 272 2.05 9.38 13.82
C ILE A 272 3.57 9.35 13.70
N SER A 273 4.12 10.43 13.16
CA SER A 273 5.55 10.74 13.30
C SER A 273 5.78 12.25 13.43
N ILE A 274 6.56 12.65 14.44
CA ILE A 274 6.96 14.04 14.68
C ILE A 274 8.34 14.32 14.07
N GLU A 275 8.46 15.43 13.35
CA GLU A 275 9.76 16.03 13.02
C GLU A 275 10.05 17.17 13.99
N HIS A 276 11.01 16.92 14.88
CA HIS A 276 11.36 17.82 15.98
C HIS A 276 11.88 19.18 15.48
N GLN A 277 12.69 19.19 14.41
CA GLN A 277 13.37 20.43 13.98
C GLN A 277 12.41 21.42 13.32
N THR A 278 11.48 20.93 12.51
CA THR A 278 10.51 21.75 11.77
C THR A 278 9.18 21.92 12.50
N GLN A 279 9.00 21.23 13.63
CA GLN A 279 7.75 21.18 14.40
C GLN A 279 6.56 20.74 13.55
N GLN A 280 6.78 19.72 12.71
CA GLN A 280 5.76 19.14 11.84
C GLN A 280 5.39 17.73 12.30
N ILE A 281 4.17 17.33 11.97
CA ILE A 281 3.59 16.04 12.32
C ILE A 281 3.01 15.42 11.06
N LEU A 282 3.25 14.13 10.86
CA LEU A 282 2.55 13.31 9.90
C LEU A 282 1.53 12.45 10.60
N VAL A 283 0.32 12.37 10.05
CA VAL A 283 -0.74 11.51 10.55
C VAL A 283 -1.35 10.71 9.40
N ALA A 284 -1.14 9.40 9.42
CA ALA A 284 -1.72 8.49 8.44
C ALA A 284 -3.12 8.03 8.87
N LEU A 285 -4.08 8.10 7.96
CA LEU A 285 -5.45 7.60 8.10
C LEU A 285 -5.79 6.69 6.91
N PRO A 286 -5.30 5.43 6.91
CA PRO A 286 -5.47 4.50 5.79
C PRO A 286 -6.93 4.28 5.41
N PHE A 287 -7.85 4.21 6.38
CA PHE A 287 -9.29 4.04 6.16
C PHE A 287 -9.90 5.16 5.30
N PHE A 288 -9.42 6.39 5.47
CA PHE A 288 -9.86 7.54 4.69
C PHE A 288 -8.99 7.82 3.46
N HIS A 289 -7.99 6.97 3.21
CA HIS A 289 -7.00 7.13 2.16
C HIS A 289 -6.35 8.53 2.18
N ARG A 290 -6.00 9.01 3.39
CA ARG A 290 -5.36 10.31 3.57
C ARG A 290 -4.19 10.25 4.54
N THR A 291 -3.17 11.03 4.24
CA THR A 291 -2.11 11.41 5.17
C THR A 291 -2.18 12.91 5.38
N PHE A 292 -2.17 13.35 6.64
CA PHE A 292 -2.24 14.75 7.02
C PHE A 292 -0.88 15.24 7.48
N ARG A 293 -0.55 16.48 7.10
CA ARG A 293 0.60 17.18 7.64
C ARG A 293 0.12 18.32 8.53
N LEU A 294 0.53 18.28 9.79
CA LEU A 294 0.22 19.30 10.78
C LEU A 294 1.49 20.04 11.17
N LYS A 295 1.33 21.27 11.63
CA LYS A 295 2.33 22.02 12.37
C LYS A 295 1.89 22.13 13.81
N PHE A 296 2.82 22.05 14.74
CA PHE A 296 2.54 22.35 16.14
C PHE A 296 3.44 23.45 16.67
N ASN A 297 2.99 24.11 17.72
CA ASN A 297 3.84 24.90 18.61
C ASN A 297 3.58 24.45 20.06
N THR A 298 3.98 25.23 21.05
CA THR A 298 3.79 24.89 22.47
C THR A 298 2.33 24.90 22.94
N THR A 299 1.38 25.38 22.12
CA THR A 299 -0.02 25.52 22.53
C THR A 299 -1.05 25.07 21.50
N ASN A 300 -0.69 24.98 20.22
CA ASN A 300 -1.64 24.88 19.10
C ASN A 300 -1.20 23.81 18.08
N LEU A 301 -2.20 23.22 17.41
CA LEU A 301 -2.10 22.37 16.23
C LEU A 301 -2.71 23.08 15.02
N ILE A 302 -2.02 23.05 13.89
CA ILE A 302 -2.46 23.69 12.64
C ILE A 302 -2.35 22.67 11.51
N LEU A 303 -3.46 22.41 10.81
CA LEU A 303 -3.43 21.64 9.57
C LEU A 303 -2.71 22.43 8.47
N ILE A 304 -1.65 21.87 7.89
CA ILE A 304 -0.96 22.44 6.73
C ILE A 304 -1.66 21.96 5.46
N ASP A 305 -1.69 20.64 5.24
CA ASP A 305 -2.27 20.02 4.05
C ASP A 305 -2.59 18.53 4.27
N SER A 306 -3.13 17.89 3.21
CA SER A 306 -3.40 16.45 3.17
C SER A 306 -3.09 15.85 1.81
N ILE A 307 -2.56 14.63 1.80
CA ILE A 307 -2.24 13.84 0.61
C ILE A 307 -3.20 12.67 0.50
N SER A 308 -3.81 12.49 -0.67
CA SER A 308 -4.57 11.28 -0.99
C SER A 308 -3.60 10.09 -1.06
N SER A 309 -3.59 9.24 -0.04
CA SER A 309 -2.67 8.11 0.11
C SER A 309 -3.25 7.04 1.02
N GLN A 310 -3.15 5.77 0.63
CA GLN A 310 -3.54 4.63 1.48
C GLN A 310 -2.42 4.24 2.45
N ALA A 311 -1.84 5.24 3.10
CA ALA A 311 -0.72 5.11 4.02
C ALA A 311 -1.13 4.32 5.27
N ARG A 312 -0.50 3.16 5.53
CA ARG A 312 -0.66 2.45 6.82
C ARG A 312 0.27 3.01 7.88
N SER A 313 1.45 3.47 7.48
CA SER A 313 2.49 3.95 8.39
C SER A 313 3.30 5.07 7.74
N VAL A 314 3.76 6.02 8.56
CA VAL A 314 4.49 7.21 8.13
C VAL A 314 5.73 7.44 8.99
N GLY A 315 6.75 8.07 8.43
CA GLY A 315 7.94 8.49 9.14
C GLY A 315 8.71 9.58 8.40
N TRP A 316 9.52 10.34 9.13
CA TRP A 316 10.37 11.39 8.55
C TRP A 316 11.74 10.85 8.15
N ILE A 317 12.16 11.13 6.91
CA ILE A 317 13.50 10.78 6.41
C ILE A 317 14.47 11.92 6.73
N ASP A 318 14.05 13.15 6.41
CA ASP A 318 14.74 14.38 6.76
C ASP A 318 13.73 15.54 6.87
N ASN A 319 14.22 16.75 7.12
CA ASN A 319 13.39 17.96 7.30
C ASN A 319 12.50 18.33 6.09
N GLY A 320 12.68 17.69 4.94
CA GLY A 320 11.96 17.97 3.69
C GLY A 320 11.39 16.72 2.99
N THR A 321 11.57 15.53 3.56
CA THR A 321 11.11 14.28 2.95
C THR A 321 10.48 13.35 3.97
N GLN A 322 9.40 12.74 3.54
CA GLN A 322 8.62 11.80 4.33
C GLN A 322 8.61 10.44 3.64
N ALA A 323 8.60 9.39 4.44
CA ALA A 323 8.38 8.02 4.01
C ALA A 323 6.96 7.58 4.38
N ILE A 324 6.25 7.05 3.39
CA ILE A 324 4.89 6.55 3.53
C ILE A 324 4.85 5.08 3.10
N LEU A 325 4.40 4.23 3.99
CA LEU A 325 4.14 2.83 3.68
C LEU A 325 2.71 2.67 3.15
N LEU A 326 2.58 2.42 1.85
CA LEU A 326 1.30 2.15 1.23
C LEU A 326 0.96 0.67 1.30
N ILE A 327 -0.28 0.38 1.68
CA ILE A 327 -0.86 -0.94 1.59
C ILE A 327 -1.94 -0.89 0.52
N ASN A 328 -1.75 -1.66 -0.55
CA ASN A 328 -2.85 -1.94 -1.46
C ASN A 328 -3.81 -2.89 -0.72
N SER A 329 -5.02 -2.40 -0.49
CA SER A 329 -5.93 -2.68 0.63
C SER A 329 -6.57 -4.07 0.71
N ILE A 330 -5.98 -5.11 0.11
CA ILE A 330 -6.55 -6.46 0.11
C ILE A 330 -5.46 -7.51 0.36
N PRO A 331 -5.29 -7.99 1.62
CA PRO A 331 -4.31 -9.03 1.98
C PRO A 331 -4.46 -10.35 1.21
N THR A 332 -5.63 -10.57 0.59
CA THR A 332 -5.96 -11.79 -0.16
C THR A 332 -5.62 -11.71 -1.65
N LEU A 333 -5.20 -10.55 -2.17
CA LEU A 333 -4.92 -10.38 -3.60
C LEU A 333 -3.41 -10.34 -3.87
N PRO A 334 -2.84 -11.38 -4.51
CA PRO A 334 -1.41 -11.53 -4.74
C PRO A 334 -0.86 -10.63 -5.87
N TRP A 335 -1.50 -9.50 -6.18
CA TRP A 335 -1.03 -8.50 -7.16
C TRP A 335 -0.96 -7.08 -6.56
N ALA A 336 -1.32 -6.94 -5.29
CA ALA A 336 -1.27 -5.71 -4.51
C ALA A 336 0.07 -5.61 -3.75
N SER A 337 1.18 -5.29 -4.44
CA SER A 337 2.47 -5.13 -3.74
C SER A 337 2.44 -3.93 -2.79
N SER A 338 2.76 -4.15 -1.52
CA SER A 338 3.07 -3.06 -0.60
C SER A 338 4.26 -2.26 -1.13
N GLN A 339 4.24 -0.94 -0.97
CA GLN A 339 5.32 -0.07 -1.41
C GLN A 339 5.64 0.97 -0.34
N LEU A 340 6.93 1.25 -0.17
CA LEU A 340 7.42 2.40 0.56
C LEU A 340 7.60 3.55 -0.44
N GLN A 341 6.87 4.64 -0.29
CA GLN A 341 7.05 5.84 -1.09
C GLN A 341 7.77 6.92 -0.28
N ILE A 342 8.79 7.51 -0.88
CA ILE A 342 9.50 8.67 -0.34
C ILE A 342 9.00 9.90 -1.10
N ILE A 343 8.41 10.84 -0.37
CA ILE A 343 7.72 12.00 -0.92
C ILE A 343 8.42 13.27 -0.44
N ASP A 344 8.64 14.20 -1.37
CA ASP A 344 9.12 15.53 -1.04
C ASP A 344 7.98 16.37 -0.47
N THR A 345 8.17 16.94 0.71
CA THR A 345 7.13 17.70 1.41
C THR A 345 6.85 19.07 0.78
N THR A 346 7.77 19.61 -0.02
CA THR A 346 7.60 20.90 -0.70
C THR A 346 6.89 20.74 -2.04
N THR A 347 7.27 19.74 -2.83
CA THR A 347 6.70 19.53 -4.18
C THR A 347 5.55 18.53 -4.20
N MET A 348 5.40 17.74 -3.13
CA MET A 348 4.40 16.67 -3.00
C MET A 348 4.54 15.56 -4.05
N ASN A 349 5.70 15.48 -4.70
CA ASN A 349 6.02 14.47 -5.69
C ASN A 349 6.70 13.26 -5.04
N VAL A 350 6.37 12.07 -5.54
CA VAL A 350 7.07 10.83 -5.18
C VAL A 350 8.48 10.91 -5.76
N GLN A 351 9.48 10.97 -4.89
CA GLN A 351 10.90 10.96 -5.28
C GLN A 351 11.42 9.55 -5.51
N SER A 352 10.92 8.59 -4.73
CA SER A 352 11.29 7.17 -4.85
C SER A 352 10.17 6.27 -4.35
N ALA A 353 10.08 5.07 -4.92
CA ALA A 353 9.18 4.01 -4.47
C ALA A 353 9.96 2.70 -4.38
N ILE A 354 9.80 1.95 -3.30
CA ILE A 354 10.50 0.68 -3.05
C ILE A 354 9.43 -0.40 -2.79
N PRO A 355 9.48 -1.56 -3.47
CA PRO A 355 10.54 -1.99 -4.39
C PRO A 355 10.49 -1.28 -5.76
N ASN A 356 11.64 -1.24 -6.46
CA ASN A 356 11.77 -0.78 -7.85
C ASN A 356 12.88 -1.57 -8.59
N ASN A 357 13.17 -1.22 -9.86
CA ASN A 357 14.17 -1.91 -10.69
C ASN A 357 15.62 -1.86 -10.15
N GLN A 358 15.95 -0.86 -9.32
CA GLN A 358 17.26 -0.70 -8.68
C GLN A 358 17.26 -1.27 -7.25
N GLN A 359 16.13 -1.12 -6.54
CA GLN A 359 15.90 -1.55 -5.16
C GLN A 359 14.83 -2.65 -5.14
N SER A 360 15.14 -3.81 -5.72
CA SER A 360 14.23 -4.97 -5.71
C SER A 360 14.30 -5.69 -4.36
N ILE A 361 13.19 -6.23 -3.87
CA ILE A 361 13.16 -7.06 -2.65
C ILE A 361 13.06 -8.53 -3.10
N PRO A 362 14.12 -9.35 -2.93
CA PRO A 362 14.18 -10.67 -3.56
C PRO A 362 13.26 -11.68 -2.85
N VAL A 363 12.07 -11.91 -3.40
CA VAL A 363 11.09 -12.86 -2.86
C VAL A 363 11.69 -14.27 -2.87
N GLN A 364 11.70 -14.96 -1.73
CA GLN A 364 12.18 -16.36 -1.68
C GLN A 364 11.33 -17.23 -2.61
N SER A 365 11.99 -18.04 -3.42
CA SER A 365 11.37 -18.93 -4.41
C SER A 365 10.22 -19.74 -3.80
N GLY A 366 8.98 -19.43 -4.19
CA GLY A 366 7.77 -20.11 -3.73
C GLY A 366 6.81 -19.26 -2.89
N GLN A 367 7.24 -18.11 -2.36
CA GLN A 367 6.33 -17.20 -1.65
C GLN A 367 5.61 -16.24 -2.61
N LYS A 368 4.29 -16.08 -2.42
CA LYS A 368 3.48 -15.03 -3.03
C LYS A 368 3.85 -13.70 -2.36
N ILE A 369 4.09 -12.66 -3.18
CA ILE A 369 4.33 -11.24 -2.85
C ILE A 369 4.42 -10.87 -1.36
N MET A 370 5.57 -10.32 -0.96
CA MET A 370 5.81 -9.80 0.38
C MET A 370 4.88 -8.63 0.71
N SER A 371 4.12 -8.74 1.81
CA SER A 371 3.29 -7.66 2.34
C SER A 371 4.02 -6.91 3.44
N PHE A 372 3.97 -5.58 3.42
CA PHE A 372 4.56 -4.74 4.46
C PHE A 372 3.51 -4.39 5.51
N ASN A 373 3.85 -4.67 6.77
CA ASN A 373 2.97 -4.43 7.91
C ASN A 373 3.22 -3.08 8.57
N ARG A 374 4.50 -2.71 8.79
CA ARG A 374 4.85 -1.51 9.56
C ARG A 374 6.12 -0.87 9.05
N LEU A 375 6.21 0.44 9.18
CA LEU A 375 7.41 1.22 8.92
C LEU A 375 7.82 1.92 10.22
N ILE A 376 9.11 1.94 10.50
CA ILE A 376 9.72 2.92 11.39
C ILE A 376 10.85 3.60 10.62
N VAL A 377 11.17 4.84 10.96
CA VAL A 377 12.32 5.53 10.39
C VAL A 377 13.25 5.91 11.53
N ILE A 378 14.51 5.48 11.43
CA ILE A 378 15.54 5.72 12.42
C ILE A 378 16.65 6.51 11.75
N GLN A 379 16.89 7.75 12.19
CA GLN A 379 17.96 8.60 11.64
C GLN A 379 17.93 8.72 10.10
N GLY A 380 16.73 8.77 9.52
CA GLY A 380 16.54 8.83 8.07
C GLY A 380 16.60 7.50 7.33
N GLU A 381 16.75 6.37 8.05
CA GLU A 381 16.75 5.03 7.48
C GLU A 381 15.41 4.33 7.71
N PRO A 382 14.64 4.02 6.64
CA PRO A 382 13.44 3.21 6.75
C PRO A 382 13.76 1.77 7.16
N ILE A 383 12.99 1.27 8.13
CA ILE A 383 12.99 -0.13 8.53
C ILE A 383 11.56 -0.63 8.39
N ILE A 384 11.37 -1.68 7.59
CA ILE A 384 10.08 -2.23 7.24
C ILE A 384 9.91 -3.59 7.91
N PHE A 385 8.78 -3.77 8.60
CA PHE A 385 8.34 -5.07 9.09
C PHE A 385 7.40 -5.72 8.09
N THR A 386 7.64 -6.97 7.72
CA THR A 386 6.80 -7.71 6.77
C THR A 386 5.75 -8.56 7.49
N ALA A 387 4.73 -9.01 6.76
CA ALA A 387 3.73 -9.93 7.28
C ALA A 387 4.33 -11.28 7.72
N ASP A 388 5.43 -11.70 7.10
CA ASP A 388 6.10 -12.96 7.40
C ASP A 388 7.08 -12.88 8.59
N GLY A 389 7.10 -11.76 9.32
CA GLY A 389 8.01 -11.57 10.46
C GLY A 389 9.42 -11.12 10.10
N LEU A 390 9.65 -10.74 8.84
CA LEU A 390 10.96 -10.30 8.37
C LEU A 390 11.12 -8.80 8.61
N VAL A 391 12.34 -8.40 8.93
CA VAL A 391 12.74 -7.00 9.10
C VAL A 391 13.63 -6.62 7.92
N LEU A 392 13.15 -5.72 7.08
CA LEU A 392 13.91 -5.18 5.95
C LEU A 392 14.50 -3.84 6.35
N TYR A 393 15.82 -3.73 6.24
CA TYR A 393 16.53 -2.47 6.42
C TYR A 393 16.71 -1.84 5.04
N VAL A 394 16.32 -0.58 4.91
CA VAL A 394 16.54 0.22 3.71
C VAL A 394 17.60 1.26 4.05
N PRO A 395 18.90 0.95 3.89
CA PRO A 395 19.95 1.87 4.32
C PRO A 395 19.94 3.18 3.53
N ALA A 396 20.65 4.19 4.02
CA ALA A 396 21.00 5.35 3.22
C ALA A 396 22.15 5.02 2.28
N SER A 397 22.02 5.30 0.98
CA SER A 397 23.16 5.26 0.06
C SER A 397 23.78 6.65 -0.09
N PRO A 398 25.11 6.74 -0.28
CA PRO A 398 25.79 8.01 -0.50
C PRO A 398 25.39 8.62 -1.85
N ILE A 399 25.83 9.85 -2.08
CA ILE A 399 25.71 10.53 -3.36
C ILE A 399 26.28 9.64 -4.47
N ASP A 400 25.59 9.65 -5.61
CA ASP A 400 25.91 8.85 -6.80
C ASP A 400 25.89 7.32 -6.62
N HIS A 401 25.27 6.83 -5.55
CA HIS A 401 25.11 5.40 -5.32
C HIS A 401 23.67 5.06 -4.95
N TYR A 402 23.24 3.85 -5.30
CA TYR A 402 21.99 3.27 -4.85
C TYR A 402 22.25 1.98 -4.07
N ILE A 403 21.20 1.48 -3.41
CA ILE A 403 21.26 0.21 -2.70
C ILE A 403 20.55 -0.84 -3.53
N GLU A 404 21.25 -1.94 -3.78
CA GLU A 404 20.64 -3.15 -4.30
C GLU A 404 20.46 -4.14 -3.14
N VAL A 405 19.22 -4.58 -2.90
CA VAL A 405 18.94 -5.60 -1.88
C VAL A 405 19.10 -6.97 -2.54
N THR A 406 20.21 -7.64 -2.25
CA THR A 406 20.57 -8.90 -2.93
C THR A 406 19.97 -10.14 -2.26
N GLN A 407 19.72 -10.12 -0.94
CA GLN A 407 19.11 -11.23 -0.20
C GLN A 407 18.28 -10.75 1.00
N ILE A 408 17.07 -11.31 1.15
CA ILE A 408 16.15 -11.01 2.27
C ILE A 408 16.60 -11.66 3.58
N THR A 409 17.32 -12.79 3.50
CA THR A 409 17.71 -13.56 4.69
C THR A 409 18.91 -13.01 5.45
N GLU A 410 19.73 -12.15 4.83
CA GLU A 410 21.02 -11.76 5.40
C GLU A 410 21.33 -10.26 5.35
N THR A 411 20.39 -9.38 5.00
CA THR A 411 20.64 -7.91 5.03
C THR A 411 21.92 -7.47 4.30
N ILE A 412 22.34 -8.23 3.27
CA ILE A 412 23.45 -7.79 2.40
C ILE A 412 22.86 -6.84 1.37
N SER A 413 22.73 -5.59 1.79
CA SER A 413 22.53 -4.46 0.87
C SER A 413 23.89 -4.11 0.29
N GLN A 414 24.04 -4.22 -1.04
CA GLN A 414 25.25 -3.76 -1.71
C GLN A 414 25.05 -2.34 -2.18
N ILE A 415 25.97 -1.46 -1.78
CA ILE A 415 26.03 -0.11 -2.33
C ILE A 415 26.63 -0.22 -3.73
N LYS A 416 25.83 0.08 -4.75
CA LYS A 416 26.25 0.11 -6.15
C LYS A 416 26.26 1.55 -6.65
N SER A 417 27.26 1.90 -7.45
CA SER A 417 27.30 3.20 -8.10
C SER A 417 26.13 3.34 -9.08
N CYS A 418 25.59 4.55 -9.20
CA CYS A 418 24.52 4.85 -10.12
C CYS A 418 24.91 4.43 -11.55
N PRO A 419 24.02 3.75 -12.30
CA PRO A 419 24.29 3.41 -13.70
C PRO A 419 24.72 4.62 -14.52
N SER A 420 25.57 4.40 -15.53
CA SER A 420 26.00 5.46 -16.43
C SER A 420 24.79 6.20 -17.03
N GLY A 421 24.87 7.55 -17.09
CA GLY A 421 23.76 8.38 -17.56
C GLY A 421 22.68 8.68 -16.51
N THR A 422 22.81 8.11 -15.30
CA THR A 422 21.94 8.41 -14.16
C THR A 422 22.71 9.08 -13.04
N TRP A 423 22.04 9.91 -12.25
CA TRP A 423 22.63 10.72 -11.19
C TRP A 423 21.82 10.62 -9.91
N LYS A 424 22.45 10.98 -8.79
CA LYS A 424 21.80 11.14 -7.49
C LYS A 424 22.59 12.12 -6.66
N ASN A 425 21.96 13.24 -6.28
CA ASN A 425 22.61 14.32 -5.53
C ASN A 425 22.29 14.34 -4.03
N ARG A 426 21.50 13.40 -3.51
CA ARG A 426 21.11 13.34 -2.10
C ARG A 426 21.51 12.02 -1.48
N ILE A 427 21.98 12.07 -0.23
CA ILE A 427 22.23 10.90 0.60
C ILE A 427 20.88 10.37 1.09
N GLY A 428 20.65 9.07 1.00
CA GLY A 428 19.43 8.43 1.50
C GLY A 428 18.93 7.28 0.63
N PRO A 429 17.73 6.75 0.91
CA PRO A 429 17.12 5.63 0.18
C PRO A 429 16.52 6.02 -1.18
N TYR A 430 17.09 7.02 -1.85
CA TYR A 430 16.63 7.53 -3.16
C TYR A 430 17.18 6.70 -4.34
N LEU A 431 16.39 6.65 -5.42
CA LEU A 431 16.78 6.05 -6.69
C LEU A 431 17.70 6.97 -7.51
N CYS A 432 18.51 6.38 -8.39
CA CYS A 432 19.27 7.16 -9.37
C CYS A 432 18.33 7.62 -10.48
N THR A 433 18.26 8.93 -10.71
CA THR A 433 17.40 9.53 -11.72
C THR A 433 18.15 9.64 -13.04
N VAL A 434 17.43 9.52 -14.15
CA VAL A 434 18.03 9.60 -15.49
C VAL A 434 18.36 11.06 -15.81
N CYS A 435 19.54 11.33 -16.38
CA CYS A 435 19.83 12.69 -16.86
C CYS A 435 18.85 13.07 -17.98
N PRO A 436 18.17 14.23 -17.86
CA PRO A 436 17.21 14.68 -18.86
C PRO A 436 17.91 15.01 -20.17
N THR A 437 17.11 15.12 -21.24
CA THR A 437 17.60 15.46 -22.58
C THR A 437 18.30 16.82 -22.60
N GLY A 438 19.40 16.90 -23.34
CA GLY A 438 20.27 18.09 -23.35
C GLY A 438 21.24 18.17 -22.17
N PHE A 439 21.22 17.19 -21.26
CA PHE A 439 22.18 17.08 -20.16
C PHE A 439 22.93 15.74 -20.20
N LYS A 440 24.15 15.73 -19.66
CA LYS A 440 24.99 14.55 -19.50
C LYS A 440 25.53 14.42 -18.07
N LYS A 441 25.94 13.21 -17.72
CA LYS A 441 26.76 12.98 -16.53
C LYS A 441 28.23 12.80 -16.93
N MET A 442 29.11 13.69 -16.51
CA MET A 442 30.55 13.54 -16.75
C MET A 442 31.12 12.41 -15.88
N LEU A 443 31.93 11.54 -16.49
CA LEU A 443 32.69 10.47 -15.83
C LEU A 443 34.00 10.97 -15.17
N SER A 444 34.24 12.28 -15.10
CA SER A 444 35.51 12.81 -14.56
C SER A 444 35.61 12.58 -13.07
N ASN A 445 36.83 12.27 -12.59
CA ASN A 445 37.23 11.97 -11.20
C ASN A 445 36.82 13.00 -10.12
N ASP A 446 36.13 14.08 -10.48
CA ASP A 446 35.62 15.10 -9.57
C ASP A 446 34.10 14.98 -9.43
N SER A 447 33.69 14.45 -8.26
CA SER A 447 32.55 14.76 -7.37
C SER A 447 31.33 15.59 -7.84
N LEU A 448 31.03 15.73 -9.12
CA LEU A 448 29.87 16.48 -9.59
C LEU A 448 28.67 15.53 -9.71
N SER A 449 27.84 15.61 -8.68
CA SER A 449 26.66 14.79 -8.45
C SER A 449 25.43 15.22 -9.26
N GLU A 450 25.59 16.03 -10.30
CA GLU A 450 24.50 16.65 -11.05
C GLU A 450 24.71 16.53 -12.57
N CYS A 451 23.61 16.51 -13.33
CA CYS A 451 23.70 16.50 -14.79
C CYS A 451 24.11 17.88 -15.31
N GLN A 452 25.10 17.91 -16.19
CA GLN A 452 25.59 19.12 -16.82
C GLN A 452 24.93 19.33 -18.19
N PRO A 453 24.64 20.57 -18.59
CA PRO A 453 24.16 20.83 -19.94
C PRO A 453 25.25 20.48 -20.96
N CYS A 454 24.82 20.00 -22.11
CA CYS A 454 25.73 19.65 -23.19
C CYS A 454 26.20 20.87 -23.96
N LEU A 455 27.32 20.76 -24.66
CA LEU A 455 27.85 21.87 -25.47
C LEU A 455 26.83 22.30 -26.52
N SER A 456 26.80 23.60 -26.83
CA SER A 456 25.86 24.18 -27.80
C SER A 456 25.98 23.60 -29.22
N THR A 457 27.12 22.99 -29.55
CA THR A 457 27.40 22.32 -30.84
C THR A 457 27.13 20.81 -30.80
N SER A 458 26.56 20.32 -29.71
CA SER A 458 26.34 18.90 -29.47
C SER A 458 24.93 18.64 -28.96
N TYR A 459 24.51 17.40 -29.09
CA TYR A 459 23.25 16.91 -28.60
C TYR A 459 23.49 15.80 -27.57
N CYS A 460 22.66 15.79 -26.53
CA CYS A 460 22.66 14.73 -25.53
C CYS A 460 21.30 14.06 -25.47
N PRO A 461 21.22 12.77 -25.83
CA PRO A 461 20.02 11.99 -25.62
C PRO A 461 19.71 11.82 -24.13
N LEU A 462 18.55 11.26 -23.82
CA LEU A 462 18.21 10.87 -22.45
C LEU A 462 19.27 9.89 -21.92
N ALA A 463 19.68 10.02 -20.65
CA ALA A 463 20.75 9.22 -20.05
C ALA A 463 22.14 9.42 -20.68
N SER A 464 22.43 10.59 -21.25
CA SER A 464 23.71 10.83 -21.92
C SER A 464 24.89 10.80 -20.94
N VAL A 465 26.00 10.18 -21.38
CA VAL A 465 27.29 10.19 -20.65
C VAL A 465 28.29 11.15 -21.31
N ASN A 466 28.22 11.29 -22.63
CA ASN A 466 29.09 12.19 -23.40
C ASN A 466 28.26 13.13 -24.27
N ASP A 467 28.91 14.08 -24.93
CA ASP A 467 28.26 14.91 -25.95
C ASP A 467 28.32 14.18 -27.29
N VAL A 468 27.21 14.18 -28.04
CA VAL A 468 27.20 13.71 -29.43
C VAL A 468 27.28 14.92 -30.35
N ASN A 469 28.35 15.04 -31.14
CA ASN A 469 28.48 16.17 -32.06
C ASN A 469 27.35 16.13 -33.09
N GLN A 470 26.64 17.25 -33.23
CA GLN A 470 25.51 17.37 -34.15
C GLN A 470 25.93 17.20 -35.61
N SER A 471 27.21 17.41 -35.94
CA SER A 471 27.75 17.17 -37.28
C SER A 471 27.71 15.70 -37.71
N TYR A 472 27.61 14.75 -36.78
CA TYR A 472 27.58 13.32 -37.11
C TYR A 472 26.21 12.82 -37.57
N TYR A 473 25.13 13.56 -37.29
CA TYR A 473 23.76 13.11 -37.56
C TYR A 473 22.98 14.21 -38.31
N PRO A 474 22.61 14.00 -39.58
CA PRO A 474 21.89 14.99 -40.39
C PRO A 474 20.47 15.27 -39.90
N SER A 475 19.87 14.35 -39.14
CA SER A 475 18.62 14.52 -38.41
C SER A 475 18.63 13.69 -37.13
N ILE A 476 17.99 14.20 -36.07
CA ILE A 476 17.92 13.54 -34.76
C ILE A 476 16.44 13.38 -34.39
N HIS A 477 15.98 12.15 -34.25
CA HIS A 477 14.67 11.82 -33.73
C HIS A 477 14.82 10.99 -32.46
N GLN A 478 14.38 11.54 -31.33
CA GLN A 478 14.40 10.84 -30.07
C GLN A 478 13.01 10.27 -29.78
N GLY A 479 12.90 8.94 -29.76
CA GLY A 479 11.72 8.25 -29.25
C GLY A 479 11.72 8.29 -27.72
N TYR A 480 10.60 8.68 -27.11
CA TYR A 480 10.41 8.51 -25.68
C TYR A 480 10.37 7.01 -25.36
N PRO A 481 10.90 6.56 -24.19
CA PRO A 481 10.56 5.24 -23.70
C PRO A 481 9.03 5.17 -23.62
N TYR A 482 8.45 4.13 -24.23
CA TYR A 482 7.02 3.88 -24.19
C TYR A 482 6.52 4.04 -22.75
N PRO A 483 5.40 4.75 -22.49
CA PRO A 483 4.84 4.82 -21.15
C PRO A 483 4.65 3.39 -20.63
N ASN A 484 4.97 3.19 -19.33
CA ASN A 484 4.92 1.90 -18.66
C ASN A 484 3.67 1.13 -19.10
N SER A 485 3.88 -0.03 -19.71
CA SER A 485 2.78 -0.93 -19.99
C SER A 485 2.24 -1.40 -18.64
N PRO A 486 0.91 -1.49 -18.46
CA PRO A 486 0.36 -2.14 -17.28
C PRO A 486 0.93 -3.56 -17.18
N PRO A 487 1.07 -4.11 -15.97
CA PRO A 487 1.68 -5.43 -15.74
C PRO A 487 0.87 -6.61 -16.31
N SER A 488 -0.30 -6.35 -16.91
CA SER A 488 -1.09 -7.38 -17.60
C SER A 488 -0.96 -7.22 -19.11
N ASP A 489 -0.41 -8.26 -19.73
CA ASP A 489 -0.32 -8.48 -21.18
C ASP A 489 -1.51 -9.30 -21.72
N ASN A 490 -2.40 -9.74 -20.82
CA ASN A 490 -3.57 -10.53 -21.16
C ASN A 490 -4.71 -9.64 -21.67
N TYR A 491 -5.21 -9.96 -22.86
CA TYR A 491 -6.25 -9.18 -23.53
C TYR A 491 -7.57 -9.12 -22.75
N ASP A 492 -7.92 -10.20 -22.06
CA ASP A 492 -9.14 -10.27 -21.25
C ASP A 492 -9.08 -9.30 -20.07
N ASP A 493 -7.92 -9.17 -19.43
CA ASP A 493 -7.70 -8.25 -18.32
C ASP A 493 -7.75 -6.78 -18.77
N ILE A 494 -7.18 -6.49 -19.95
CA ILE A 494 -7.22 -5.16 -20.59
C ILE A 494 -8.66 -4.74 -20.87
N ILE A 495 -9.49 -5.66 -21.39
CA ILE A 495 -10.92 -5.42 -21.61
C ILE A 495 -11.63 -5.18 -20.27
N ILE A 496 -11.37 -6.01 -19.26
CA ILE A 496 -12.01 -5.89 -17.94
C ILE A 496 -11.65 -4.54 -17.30
N GLN A 497 -10.37 -4.16 -17.31
CA GLN A 497 -9.89 -2.89 -16.79
C GLN A 497 -10.55 -1.70 -17.50
N ASN A 498 -10.60 -1.70 -18.83
CA ASN A 498 -11.29 -0.66 -19.60
C ASN A 498 -12.81 -0.64 -19.34
N THR A 499 -13.41 -1.80 -19.02
CA THR A 499 -14.84 -1.93 -18.76
C THR A 499 -15.24 -1.21 -17.47
N PHE A 500 -14.45 -1.37 -16.39
CA PHE A 500 -14.78 -0.86 -15.06
C PHE A 500 -14.25 0.55 -14.76
N GLN A 501 -13.51 1.16 -15.67
CA GLN A 501 -12.93 2.48 -15.47
C GLN A 501 -13.94 3.59 -15.77
N ILE A 502 -14.55 4.12 -14.71
CA ILE A 502 -15.42 5.30 -14.76
C ILE A 502 -14.71 6.44 -14.05
N SER A 503 -14.21 7.43 -14.78
CA SER A 503 -13.74 8.68 -14.20
C SER A 503 -14.81 9.77 -14.36
N SER A 504 -15.27 10.32 -13.24
CA SER A 504 -16.26 11.41 -13.24
C SER A 504 -15.69 12.77 -13.65
N SER A 505 -14.35 12.90 -13.73
CA SER A 505 -13.68 14.17 -14.05
C SER A 505 -13.61 14.47 -15.54
N ASN A 506 -13.90 13.50 -16.42
CA ASN A 506 -13.84 13.67 -17.87
C ASN A 506 -15.10 13.10 -18.54
N SER A 507 -15.87 13.94 -19.22
CA SER A 507 -17.13 13.53 -19.89
C SER A 507 -16.90 12.51 -21.00
N HIS A 508 -15.74 12.55 -21.65
CA HIS A 508 -15.31 11.53 -22.60
C HIS A 508 -15.24 10.15 -21.94
N CYS A 509 -14.81 10.08 -20.68
CA CYS A 509 -14.64 8.83 -19.97
C CYS A 509 -15.92 8.13 -19.57
N LEU A 510 -16.97 8.90 -19.31
CA LEU A 510 -18.31 8.34 -19.10
C LEU A 510 -18.86 7.72 -20.39
N VAL A 511 -18.66 8.38 -21.53
CA VAL A 511 -19.25 7.94 -22.82
C VAL A 511 -18.51 6.73 -23.41
N VAL A 512 -17.21 6.59 -23.15
CA VAL A 512 -16.39 5.50 -23.69
C VAL A 512 -16.46 4.23 -22.82
N SER A 513 -16.91 4.33 -21.56
CA SER A 513 -17.02 3.19 -20.64
C SER A 513 -18.18 2.26 -21.02
N PRO A 514 -17.93 0.96 -21.29
CA PRO A 514 -18.99 -0.03 -21.51
C PRO A 514 -19.94 -0.16 -20.31
N LEU A 515 -19.41 -0.03 -19.08
CA LEU A 515 -20.21 -0.12 -17.86
C LEU A 515 -21.27 0.99 -17.79
N PHE A 516 -20.96 2.21 -18.22
CA PHE A 516 -21.94 3.30 -18.28
C PHE A 516 -23.14 2.96 -19.18
N TRP A 517 -22.89 2.44 -20.38
CA TRP A 517 -23.96 2.03 -21.29
C TRP A 517 -24.78 0.85 -20.76
N THR A 518 -24.14 -0.10 -20.09
CA THR A 518 -24.88 -1.19 -19.43
C THR A 518 -25.77 -0.68 -18.30
N LEU A 519 -25.30 0.27 -17.49
CA LEU A 519 -26.11 0.90 -16.44
C LEU A 519 -27.28 1.69 -17.01
N LEU A 520 -27.08 2.39 -18.13
CA LEU A 520 -28.15 3.07 -18.85
C LEU A 520 -29.21 2.09 -19.34
N VAL A 521 -28.80 0.96 -19.92
CA VAL A 521 -29.70 -0.13 -20.34
C VAL A 521 -30.45 -0.72 -19.15
N PHE A 522 -29.79 -0.95 -18.02
CA PHE A 522 -30.46 -1.38 -16.79
C PHE A 522 -31.48 -0.35 -16.30
N GLY A 523 -31.20 0.95 -16.42
CA GLY A 523 -32.16 2.01 -16.15
C GLY A 523 -33.40 1.92 -17.04
N ILE A 524 -33.21 1.73 -18.35
CA ILE A 524 -34.30 1.53 -19.31
C ILE A 524 -35.10 0.26 -18.99
N ILE A 525 -34.43 -0.85 -18.65
CA ILE A 525 -35.07 -2.09 -18.22
C ILE A 525 -35.94 -1.84 -16.98
N GLY A 526 -35.43 -1.09 -16.00
CA GLY A 526 -36.19 -0.68 -14.82
C GLY A 526 -37.47 0.10 -15.18
N VAL A 527 -37.39 1.04 -16.11
CA VAL A 527 -38.56 1.79 -16.61
C VAL A 527 -39.57 0.87 -17.30
N ILE A 528 -39.11 -0.05 -18.16
CA ILE A 528 -39.97 -1.03 -18.83
C ILE A 528 -40.68 -1.92 -17.81
N LEU A 529 -39.98 -2.38 -16.77
CA LEU A 529 -40.57 -3.17 -15.70
C LEU A 529 -41.62 -2.37 -14.92
N CYS A 530 -41.39 -1.09 -14.64
CA CYS A 530 -42.39 -0.21 -14.04
C CYS A 530 -43.64 -0.06 -14.93
N ILE A 531 -43.46 0.13 -16.25
CA ILE A 531 -44.57 0.20 -17.21
C ILE A 531 -45.35 -1.11 -17.26
N MET A 532 -44.66 -2.26 -17.31
CA MET A 532 -45.30 -3.59 -17.28
C MET A 532 -46.03 -3.83 -15.95
N GLY A 533 -45.46 -3.36 -14.84
CA GLY A 533 -46.11 -3.32 -13.53
C GLY A 533 -47.42 -2.54 -13.61
N ILE A 534 -47.39 -1.27 -14.04
CA ILE A 534 -48.59 -0.43 -14.16
C ILE A 534 -49.64 -1.08 -15.09
N LEU A 535 -49.24 -1.63 -16.23
CA LEU A 535 -50.13 -2.31 -17.18
C LEU A 535 -50.79 -3.57 -16.62
N TYR A 536 -50.18 -4.22 -15.64
CA TYR A 536 -50.77 -5.39 -14.95
C TYR A 536 -51.99 -5.00 -14.10
N TRP A 537 -51.96 -3.82 -13.48
CA TRP A 537 -53.02 -3.31 -12.61
C TRP A 537 -54.19 -2.67 -13.37
N ILE A 538 -54.02 -2.35 -14.66
CA ILE A 538 -55.08 -1.77 -15.50
C ILE A 538 -55.92 -2.89 -16.17
N PRO A 539 -57.26 -2.88 -16.07
CA PRO A 539 -58.13 -3.94 -16.59
C PRO A 539 -58.00 -4.17 -18.11
N ASN A 540 -57.78 -3.10 -18.89
CA ASN A 540 -57.52 -3.19 -20.34
C ASN A 540 -56.02 -3.38 -20.70
N GLY A 541 -55.10 -3.27 -19.73
CA GLY A 541 -53.65 -3.34 -19.94
C GLY A 541 -53.12 -4.76 -20.16
N ARG A 542 -53.89 -5.79 -19.79
CA ARG A 542 -53.47 -7.21 -19.91
C ARG A 542 -53.18 -7.64 -21.34
N LYS A 543 -53.88 -7.09 -22.34
CA LYS A 543 -53.62 -7.37 -23.76
C LYS A 543 -52.24 -6.85 -24.18
N HIS A 544 -51.90 -5.62 -23.78
CA HIS A 544 -50.60 -5.01 -24.07
C HIS A 544 -49.46 -5.69 -23.29
N LEU A 545 -49.69 -6.10 -22.05
CA LEU A 545 -48.72 -6.86 -21.25
C LEU A 545 -48.36 -8.20 -21.91
N THR A 546 -49.36 -8.94 -22.42
CA THR A 546 -49.14 -10.23 -23.08
C THR A 546 -48.37 -10.06 -24.39
N TRP A 547 -48.63 -8.98 -25.13
CA TRP A 547 -47.90 -8.64 -26.33
C TRP A 547 -46.43 -8.27 -26.04
N LEU A 548 -46.17 -7.43 -25.02
CA LEU A 548 -44.80 -7.09 -24.59
C LEU A 548 -44.01 -8.32 -24.11
N LYS A 549 -44.63 -9.21 -23.33
CA LYS A 549 -43.99 -10.47 -22.91
C LYS A 549 -43.58 -11.34 -24.10
N LYS A 550 -44.43 -11.44 -25.12
CA LYS A 550 -44.11 -12.20 -26.35
C LYS A 550 -42.96 -11.58 -27.14
N ILE A 551 -42.84 -10.25 -27.15
CA ILE A 551 -41.71 -9.57 -27.79
C ILE A 551 -40.42 -9.90 -27.06
N PHE A 552 -40.37 -9.73 -25.75
CA PHE A 552 -39.15 -9.98 -25.00
C PHE A 552 -38.78 -11.46 -24.91
N GLN A 553 -39.75 -12.38 -24.92
CA GLN A 553 -39.45 -13.81 -25.09
C GLN A 553 -38.72 -14.10 -26.40
N ARG A 554 -39.06 -13.41 -27.49
CA ARG A 554 -38.40 -13.61 -28.78
C ARG A 554 -36.98 -13.04 -28.84
N THR A 555 -36.60 -12.17 -27.90
CA THR A 555 -35.27 -11.55 -27.84
C THR A 555 -34.39 -12.19 -26.78
N ASP A 556 -34.84 -13.27 -26.12
CA ASP A 556 -34.06 -14.01 -25.13
C ASP A 556 -33.05 -14.93 -25.80
N ILE A 557 -31.79 -14.49 -25.81
CA ILE A 557 -30.66 -15.24 -26.34
C ILE A 557 -30.11 -16.21 -25.28
N VAL A 558 -30.29 -15.91 -23.99
CA VAL A 558 -29.68 -16.65 -22.87
C VAL A 558 -30.51 -17.86 -22.45
N GLY A 559 -31.84 -17.72 -22.44
CA GLY A 559 -32.77 -18.78 -22.06
C GLY A 559 -33.52 -19.42 -23.23
N GLU A 560 -33.03 -19.28 -24.47
CA GLU A 560 -33.64 -19.83 -25.69
C GLU A 560 -35.13 -19.47 -25.89
N GLY A 561 -35.60 -18.37 -25.30
CA GLY A 561 -36.99 -17.91 -25.40
C GLY A 561 -37.93 -18.39 -24.30
N GLU A 562 -37.44 -19.13 -23.30
CA GLU A 562 -38.26 -19.63 -22.20
C GLU A 562 -38.77 -18.50 -21.29
N LEU A 563 -37.99 -17.42 -21.10
CA LEU A 563 -38.29 -16.36 -20.13
C LEU A 563 -38.30 -14.97 -20.79
N TRP A 564 -39.41 -14.23 -20.64
CA TRP A 564 -39.50 -12.83 -21.13
C TRP A 564 -38.50 -11.90 -20.44
N PHE A 565 -38.05 -12.24 -19.22
CA PHE A 565 -37.04 -11.48 -18.48
C PHE A 565 -35.62 -11.73 -19.03
N GLY A 566 -35.33 -12.94 -19.53
CA GLY A 566 -34.05 -13.27 -20.18
C GLY A 566 -33.82 -12.41 -21.44
N GLY A 567 -34.90 -12.08 -22.15
CA GLY A 567 -34.89 -11.14 -23.27
C GLY A 567 -34.46 -9.72 -22.90
N LEU A 568 -34.80 -9.25 -21.70
CA LEU A 568 -34.34 -7.95 -21.20
C LEU A 568 -32.86 -8.00 -20.83
N ALA A 569 -32.40 -9.08 -20.19
CA ALA A 569 -30.99 -9.30 -19.86
C ALA A 569 -30.11 -9.45 -21.12
N SER A 570 -30.65 -10.03 -22.19
CA SER A 570 -29.97 -10.21 -23.47
C SER A 570 -29.58 -8.87 -24.13
N PHE A 571 -30.33 -7.79 -23.89
CA PHE A 571 -29.95 -6.44 -24.35
C PHE A 571 -28.71 -5.91 -23.63
N ALA A 572 -28.57 -6.15 -22.32
CA ALA A 572 -27.38 -5.75 -21.57
C ALA A 572 -26.14 -6.53 -22.02
N LEU A 573 -26.30 -7.84 -22.30
CA LEU A 573 -25.25 -8.70 -22.84
C LEU A 573 -24.80 -8.24 -24.25
N MET A 574 -25.76 -7.93 -25.13
CA MET A 574 -25.49 -7.42 -26.48
C MET A 574 -24.66 -6.13 -26.45
N VAL A 575 -24.96 -5.21 -25.54
CA VAL A 575 -24.16 -3.98 -25.38
C VAL A 575 -22.72 -4.31 -25.00
N LEU A 576 -22.49 -5.22 -24.04
CA LEU A 576 -21.12 -5.64 -23.67
C LEU A 576 -20.37 -6.27 -24.85
N ILE A 577 -21.04 -7.12 -25.64
CA ILE A 577 -20.42 -7.78 -26.81
C ILE A 577 -20.06 -6.75 -27.89
N VAL A 578 -20.96 -5.82 -28.20
CA VAL A 578 -20.71 -4.77 -29.20
C VAL A 578 -19.56 -3.86 -28.77
N PHE A 579 -19.53 -3.45 -27.50
CA PHE A 579 -18.43 -2.63 -26.99
C PHE A 579 -17.11 -3.40 -26.90
N GLY A 580 -17.12 -4.68 -26.53
CA GLY A 580 -15.93 -5.54 -26.58
C GLY A 580 -15.38 -5.67 -27.99
N PHE A 581 -16.25 -5.89 -28.98
CA PHE A 581 -15.87 -5.94 -30.40
C PHE A 581 -15.35 -4.60 -30.92
N TRP A 582 -16.02 -3.49 -30.59
CA TRP A 582 -15.60 -2.14 -30.98
C TRP A 582 -14.24 -1.79 -30.39
N PHE A 583 -14.06 -2.03 -29.08
CA PHE A 583 -12.78 -1.84 -28.40
C PHE A 583 -11.69 -2.69 -29.07
N GLY A 584 -11.93 -3.98 -29.30
CA GLY A 584 -10.96 -4.85 -29.98
C GLY A 584 -10.60 -4.40 -31.38
N SER A 585 -11.58 -3.98 -32.18
CA SER A 585 -11.36 -3.50 -33.54
C SER A 585 -10.52 -2.22 -33.58
N VAL A 586 -10.82 -1.25 -32.71
CA VAL A 586 -10.08 0.03 -32.63
C VAL A 586 -8.70 -0.18 -32.03
N TYR A 587 -8.59 -1.03 -31.00
CA TYR A 587 -7.33 -1.39 -30.36
C TYR A 587 -6.35 -2.03 -31.33
N ILE A 588 -6.81 -2.96 -32.19
CA ILE A 588 -5.99 -3.58 -33.24
C ILE A 588 -5.57 -2.56 -34.31
N LYS A 589 -6.42 -1.58 -34.64
CA LYS A 589 -6.16 -0.55 -35.67
C LYS A 589 -5.20 0.56 -35.22
N GLN A 590 -4.80 0.62 -33.96
CA GLN A 590 -3.78 1.56 -33.46
C GLN A 590 -2.36 1.24 -33.97
N TYR A 591 -2.24 0.33 -34.95
CA TYR A 591 -0.99 -0.14 -35.50
C TYR A 591 -0.63 0.57 -36.84
N PRO A 592 0.60 1.09 -37.03
CA PRO A 592 1.70 1.23 -36.07
C PRO A 592 1.47 2.36 -35.07
N ILE A 593 1.83 2.09 -33.81
CA ILE A 593 1.57 2.97 -32.65
C ILE A 593 2.22 4.36 -32.76
N GLU A 594 3.26 4.46 -33.58
CA GLU A 594 4.00 5.68 -33.96
C GLU A 594 3.14 6.68 -34.73
N LYS A 595 2.04 6.23 -35.34
CA LYS A 595 1.06 7.06 -36.07
C LYS A 595 -0.26 7.22 -35.30
N ALA A 596 -0.37 6.64 -34.10
CA ALA A 596 -1.60 6.66 -33.32
C ALA A 596 -1.70 7.94 -32.49
N ASP A 597 -2.33 8.97 -33.05
CA ASP A 597 -2.69 10.19 -32.33
C ASP A 597 -3.87 9.94 -31.38
N GLY A 598 -3.73 10.35 -30.11
CA GLY A 598 -4.81 10.37 -29.10
C GLY A 598 -5.46 9.01 -28.74
N THR A 599 -5.95 8.87 -27.51
CA THR A 599 -6.74 7.70 -27.09
C THR A 599 -8.23 8.07 -26.99
N PHE A 600 -8.96 7.95 -28.10
CA PHE A 600 -10.40 8.25 -28.16
C PHE A 600 -11.30 7.07 -27.74
N PHE A 601 -10.72 5.90 -27.49
CA PHE A 601 -11.43 4.64 -27.26
C PHE A 601 -11.15 4.02 -25.87
N THR A 602 -10.29 4.65 -25.07
CA THR A 602 -10.01 4.28 -23.68
C THR A 602 -9.73 5.53 -22.84
N CYS A 603 -10.03 5.45 -21.54
CA CYS A 603 -9.74 6.48 -20.55
C CYS A 603 -8.32 6.46 -20.04
N ASP A 604 -7.68 5.29 -20.10
CA ASP A 604 -6.34 5.08 -19.60
C ASP A 604 -5.39 5.04 -20.78
N SER A 605 -4.59 6.09 -20.91
CA SER A 605 -3.58 6.16 -21.95
C SER A 605 -2.49 5.09 -21.78
N SER A 606 -2.37 4.46 -20.59
CA SER A 606 -1.43 3.35 -20.36
C SER A 606 -1.89 2.03 -21.00
N LEU A 607 -3.20 1.81 -21.17
CA LEU A 607 -3.74 0.60 -21.83
C LEU A 607 -3.37 0.52 -23.32
N LYS A 608 -2.98 1.65 -23.92
CA LYS A 608 -2.48 1.74 -25.30
C LYS A 608 -1.31 0.78 -25.56
N ASN A 609 -0.48 0.52 -24.55
CA ASN A 609 0.76 -0.25 -24.67
C ASN A 609 0.69 -1.67 -24.10
N ALA A 610 -0.41 -2.04 -23.43
CA ALA A 610 -0.50 -3.24 -22.60
C ALA A 610 -0.09 -4.57 -23.28
N LYS A 611 -0.26 -4.70 -24.60
CA LYS A 611 0.11 -5.91 -25.36
C LYS A 611 1.45 -5.83 -26.09
N PHE A 612 2.13 -4.69 -26.08
CA PHE A 612 3.23 -4.41 -26.98
C PHE A 612 4.55 -4.23 -26.23
N SER A 613 5.16 -5.35 -25.81
CA SER A 613 6.43 -5.36 -25.06
C SER A 613 7.66 -5.00 -25.92
N SER A 614 7.56 -4.99 -27.25
CA SER A 614 8.55 -4.39 -28.16
C SER A 614 8.05 -4.36 -29.60
N THR A 615 8.57 -3.45 -30.42
CA THR A 615 8.41 -3.39 -31.88
C THR A 615 8.84 -4.66 -32.62
N LEU A 616 9.55 -5.57 -31.95
CA LEU A 616 10.03 -6.86 -32.50
C LEU A 616 8.95 -7.95 -32.59
N HIS A 617 7.85 -7.86 -31.82
CA HIS A 617 6.73 -8.80 -31.93
C HIS A 617 5.92 -8.66 -33.23
N LEU A 618 6.24 -7.68 -34.06
CA LEU A 618 5.51 -7.39 -35.28
C LEU A 618 5.74 -8.35 -36.44
N LEU A 619 6.92 -8.97 -36.48
CA LEU A 619 7.30 -9.85 -37.58
C LEU A 619 6.50 -11.17 -37.58
N ALA A 620 5.75 -11.45 -36.51
CA ALA A 620 5.00 -12.70 -36.31
C ALA A 620 3.52 -12.67 -36.74
N LEU A 621 3.01 -11.57 -37.31
CA LEU A 621 1.64 -11.54 -37.86
C LEU A 621 1.57 -12.30 -39.20
N LEU A 622 0.59 -13.20 -39.31
CA LEU A 622 0.27 -13.94 -40.54
C LEU A 622 -0.01 -12.95 -41.68
N LYS A 623 0.96 -12.83 -42.60
CA LYS A 623 0.91 -11.95 -43.78
C LYS A 623 -0.22 -12.40 -44.72
N ALA A 624 -1.08 -11.49 -45.15
CA ALA A 624 -2.04 -11.77 -46.22
C ALA A 624 -1.28 -12.14 -47.52
N PRO A 625 -1.82 -13.01 -48.38
CA PRO A 625 -1.13 -13.45 -49.61
C PRO A 625 -0.70 -12.29 -50.52
N GLU A 626 -1.46 -11.20 -50.48
CA GLU A 626 -1.28 -9.99 -51.29
C GLU A 626 -0.11 -9.12 -50.77
N GLU A 627 0.13 -9.11 -49.46
CA GLU A 627 1.17 -8.31 -48.80
C GLU A 627 2.53 -9.03 -48.81
N LYS A 628 2.52 -10.36 -49.03
CA LYS A 628 3.70 -11.23 -49.02
C LYS A 628 4.77 -10.76 -50.00
N THR A 629 4.37 -10.23 -51.15
CA THR A 629 5.27 -9.76 -52.21
C THR A 629 6.03 -8.49 -51.82
N ILE A 630 5.37 -7.54 -51.15
CA ILE A 630 6.01 -6.30 -50.67
C ILE A 630 6.97 -6.60 -49.53
N PHE A 631 6.59 -7.50 -48.62
CA PHE A 631 7.50 -7.92 -47.54
C PHE A 631 8.65 -8.78 -48.06
N GLN A 632 8.45 -9.63 -49.07
CA GLN A 632 9.56 -10.32 -49.75
C GLN A 632 10.52 -9.34 -50.42
N LEU A 633 10.01 -8.26 -51.02
CA LEU A 633 10.85 -7.21 -51.59
C LEU A 633 11.62 -6.44 -50.51
N LEU A 634 11.01 -6.18 -49.35
CA LEU A 634 11.66 -5.56 -48.18
C LEU A 634 12.69 -6.48 -47.51
N ASP A 635 12.38 -7.77 -47.39
CA ASP A 635 13.26 -8.83 -46.85
C ASP A 635 14.45 -9.10 -47.80
N GLN A 636 14.31 -8.80 -49.10
CA GLN A 636 15.38 -8.87 -50.10
C GLN A 636 16.22 -7.59 -50.20
N GLN A 637 15.82 -6.50 -49.54
CA GLN A 637 16.68 -5.31 -49.48
C GLN A 637 17.81 -5.55 -48.49
N ASN A 638 19.04 -5.41 -48.94
CA ASN A 638 20.20 -5.39 -48.05
C ASN A 638 20.22 -4.05 -47.32
N TRP A 639 19.68 -4.05 -46.10
CA TRP A 639 19.84 -2.94 -45.18
C TRP A 639 21.20 -3.07 -44.51
N THR A 640 22.04 -2.05 -44.65
CA THR A 640 23.22 -1.93 -43.79
C THR A 640 22.78 -1.18 -42.54
N LEU A 641 22.38 -1.92 -41.51
CA LEU A 641 22.12 -1.36 -40.20
C LEU A 641 23.47 -1.06 -39.53
N VAL A 642 23.85 0.21 -39.49
CA VAL A 642 24.99 0.66 -38.71
C VAL A 642 24.48 0.91 -37.28
N VAL A 643 24.79 -0.02 -36.38
CA VAL A 643 24.47 0.11 -34.95
C VAL A 643 25.69 0.72 -34.26
N ASP A 644 25.65 2.03 -34.06
CA ASP A 644 26.64 2.71 -33.22
C ASP A 644 26.14 2.72 -31.77
N PHE A 645 26.83 1.98 -30.91
CA PHE A 645 26.61 2.02 -29.47
C PHE A 645 27.27 3.27 -28.90
N VAL A 646 26.53 4.38 -28.97
CA VAL A 646 26.99 5.66 -28.44
C VAL A 646 26.81 5.62 -26.91
N GLN A 647 27.90 5.82 -26.17
CA GLN A 647 27.91 6.07 -24.71
C GLN A 647 27.57 4.90 -23.77
N THR A 648 27.76 3.64 -24.18
CA THR A 648 27.47 2.47 -23.34
C THR A 648 28.45 2.25 -22.17
N GLY A 649 29.57 2.96 -22.10
CA GLY A 649 30.57 2.80 -21.03
C GLY A 649 31.35 1.48 -21.06
N PHE A 650 31.08 0.59 -22.02
CA PHE A 650 31.79 -0.68 -22.24
C PHE A 650 32.23 -0.79 -23.69
N THR A 651 33.42 -1.38 -23.93
CA THR A 651 33.84 -1.80 -25.27
C THR A 651 33.15 -3.13 -25.60
N CYS A 652 32.05 -3.10 -26.35
CA CYS A 652 31.45 -4.31 -26.90
C CYS A 652 32.39 -4.89 -27.96
N GLN A 653 33.21 -5.87 -27.59
CA GLN A 653 34.12 -6.54 -28.55
C GLN A 653 33.38 -7.53 -29.45
N ASP A 654 32.27 -8.11 -28.96
CA ASP A 654 31.45 -9.07 -29.71
C ASP A 654 29.97 -8.68 -29.59
N ILE A 655 29.43 -8.05 -30.64
CA ILE A 655 27.99 -7.81 -30.75
C ILE A 655 27.40 -9.03 -31.49
N LEU A 656 26.74 -9.91 -30.75
CA LEU A 656 26.02 -11.03 -31.33
C LEU A 656 24.59 -10.60 -31.64
N VAL A 657 24.34 -10.17 -32.88
CA VAL A 657 22.97 -9.92 -33.36
C VAL A 657 22.34 -11.28 -33.66
N GLN A 658 21.63 -11.84 -32.68
CA GLN A 658 20.88 -13.08 -32.88
C GLN A 658 19.53 -12.74 -33.51
N VAL A 659 19.41 -12.98 -34.81
CA VAL A 659 18.10 -13.03 -35.45
C VAL A 659 17.42 -14.31 -34.97
N LEU A 660 16.52 -14.19 -34.01
CA LEU A 660 15.59 -15.28 -33.68
C LEU A 660 14.68 -15.48 -34.91
N GLN A 661 15.05 -16.43 -35.77
CA GLN A 661 14.15 -16.97 -36.77
C GLN A 661 13.07 -17.76 -36.03
N PHE A 662 11.84 -17.24 -36.04
CA PHE A 662 10.64 -17.95 -35.64
C PHE A 662 9.90 -18.49 -36.86
#